data_AF-A0A9W8M921-F1
#
_entry.id   AF-A0A9W8M921-F1
#
_cell.length_a   1.000
_cell.length_b   1.000
_cell.length_c   1.000
_cell.angle_alpha   90.00
_cell.angle_beta   90.00
_cell.angle_gamma   90.00
#
_symmetry.space_group_name_H-M   'P 1'
#
loop_
_entity.id
_entity.type
_entity.pdbx_description
1 polymer ?
#
loop_
_entity_poly.entity_id
_entity_poly.type
_entity_poly.pdbx_seq_one_letter_code
_entity_poly.pdbx_strand_id
1 'polypeptide(L)'
;MTSISTATDTGVMVDVQPQSTPSEATAAATTNVNNNNVTVTDDKPTVTEHRLTFPGDFPKVPAGVTIISFSAFKERGICIDPRPDDPDALEVDTLGIPTVTMNAKGHKTNFCKTNTKRKKMKQEVKQKYLDRGLAVPWWVTWEESESVRLAAPTNASDSKLSKFLAAAIDFKNGRKWPPLVNSQIDPSRLWTLMEVFLGVVGHKTRPEGASKKRVFYDPAPNDEGYDDDDDDVDVDMDDDEEFATAATVDGKDKKAVQFLKDPERMVKIFLSSYVRAKGIIWSKINLEQTPRLWAFFLEFLLRSRVLPRSEAELRAALAVAKQALIELPLTSVLSADLPDKFSKGCRECWGEKTEVFRTLDVDEEWLASLRGDQGDQKPADGESKDAGEQTEGTVPVIPEPDQAEPGAEAEAASAAPAQLDVVPEEAQGNQEEKASGWGAVWDSTADEGWGAVDEDNDWAMNTEKPEDEVEENPWVTAREDLSLEHLLGPSLVELPTTHTTGVVEQSLRRITELIPIPTNLPPKSAEEAGAVDAAAIELELERTFPKVVLSPWLNWDGGEMPAYSDPRILDTSQGNVANPPYTTRTADDPPATPGVHDPGNDPVTVLVHPDVFEKLVKGICIAGTWVQMVRKPVEPSDAAPAAKKKKKGKKKAPANFWYVDEVAAVLPSYWTAAKA
;
A
#
# COMPACT_ATOMS: atom_id res chain seq x y z
N MET A 1 -37.57 -20.40 -28.24
CA MET A 1 -37.18 -21.41 -29.26
C MET A 1 -36.11 -20.78 -30.14
N THR A 2 -34.86 -20.95 -29.72
CA THR A 2 -33.70 -20.24 -30.28
C THR A 2 -32.73 -21.29 -30.80
N SER A 3 -32.53 -21.29 -32.11
CA SER A 3 -31.72 -22.26 -32.84
C SER A 3 -30.23 -21.94 -32.71
N ILE A 4 -29.46 -22.94 -32.28
CA ILE A 4 -28.01 -22.94 -32.18
C ILE A 4 -27.43 -23.20 -33.56
N SER A 5 -26.55 -22.32 -34.03
CA SER A 5 -25.78 -22.48 -35.27
C SER A 5 -24.32 -22.76 -34.91
N THR A 6 -23.87 -23.97 -35.24
CA THR A 6 -22.49 -24.44 -35.13
C THR A 6 -21.78 -24.27 -36.48
N ALA A 7 -20.63 -23.59 -36.48
CA ALA A 7 -19.71 -23.55 -37.61
C ALA A 7 -18.28 -23.92 -37.15
N THR A 8 -17.89 -25.14 -37.50
CA THR A 8 -16.55 -25.62 -37.89
C THR A 8 -16.04 -24.82 -39.11
N ASP A 9 -14.78 -24.61 -39.47
CA ASP A 9 -13.44 -25.17 -39.19
C ASP A 9 -12.42 -24.32 -40.01
N THR A 10 -11.12 -24.64 -39.91
CA THR A 10 -9.90 -24.16 -40.60
C THR A 10 -9.12 -23.10 -39.80
N GLY A 11 -7.85 -23.28 -39.43
CA GLY A 11 -6.85 -24.29 -39.79
C GLY A 11 -5.52 -23.55 -39.88
N VAL A 12 -4.67 -23.63 -38.85
CA VAL A 12 -3.30 -23.11 -38.89
C VAL A 12 -2.36 -24.14 -38.28
N MET A 13 -1.55 -24.72 -39.15
CA MET A 13 -0.39 -25.55 -38.84
C MET A 13 0.65 -24.74 -38.08
N VAL A 14 1.19 -25.29 -36.98
CA VAL A 14 2.43 -24.81 -36.39
C VAL A 14 3.42 -25.97 -36.38
N ASP A 15 4.53 -25.72 -37.08
CA ASP A 15 5.72 -26.55 -37.20
C ASP A 15 6.29 -26.94 -35.83
N VAL A 16 6.57 -28.23 -35.69
CA VAL A 16 7.29 -28.83 -34.57
C VAL A 16 8.79 -28.70 -34.85
N GLN A 17 9.48 -27.84 -34.10
CA GLN A 17 10.95 -27.84 -34.06
C GLN A 17 11.46 -29.00 -33.19
N PRO A 18 12.50 -29.74 -33.63
CA PRO A 18 13.11 -30.80 -32.84
C PRO A 18 14.07 -30.25 -31.78
N GLN A 19 13.92 -30.72 -30.54
CA GLN A 19 14.85 -30.49 -29.45
C GLN A 19 16.21 -31.16 -29.73
N SER A 20 17.26 -30.36 -29.71
CA SER A 20 18.66 -30.76 -29.71
C SER A 20 19.05 -31.38 -28.36
N THR A 21 19.53 -32.62 -28.39
CA THR A 21 20.19 -33.30 -27.27
C THR A 21 21.59 -32.74 -27.05
N PRO A 22 22.03 -32.50 -25.80
CA PRO A 22 23.44 -32.28 -25.52
C PRO A 22 24.16 -33.62 -25.32
N SER A 23 25.24 -33.77 -26.08
CA SER A 23 26.25 -34.81 -25.97
C SER A 23 27.01 -34.64 -24.65
N GLU A 24 26.96 -35.64 -23.77
CA GLU A 24 27.78 -35.68 -22.56
C GLU A 24 28.93 -36.68 -22.76
N ALA A 25 30.13 -36.16 -22.53
CA ALA A 25 31.40 -36.80 -22.81
C ALA A 25 31.71 -37.92 -21.83
N THR A 26 32.25 -38.98 -22.41
CA THR A 26 32.78 -40.18 -21.77
C THR A 26 34.03 -39.83 -20.96
N ALA A 27 34.03 -40.08 -19.66
CA ALA A 27 35.24 -40.15 -18.85
C ALA A 27 35.23 -41.44 -18.02
N ALA A 28 36.28 -42.23 -18.25
CA ALA A 28 36.51 -43.55 -17.72
C ALA A 28 36.66 -43.55 -16.19
N ALA A 29 35.97 -44.49 -15.52
CA ALA A 29 36.33 -44.93 -14.18
C ALA A 29 36.44 -46.46 -14.19
N THR A 30 37.70 -46.89 -14.13
CA THR A 30 38.14 -48.28 -14.11
C THR A 30 37.58 -49.03 -12.91
N THR A 31 36.96 -50.17 -13.23
CA THR A 31 36.65 -51.32 -12.39
C THR A 31 37.68 -51.63 -11.32
N ASN A 32 37.22 -51.85 -10.08
CA ASN A 32 37.88 -52.80 -9.19
C ASN A 32 36.83 -53.61 -8.41
N VAL A 33 36.44 -54.73 -9.02
CA VAL A 33 35.55 -55.75 -8.45
C VAL A 33 36.42 -56.67 -7.60
N ASN A 34 36.36 -56.51 -6.28
CA ASN A 34 36.95 -57.48 -5.36
C ASN A 34 35.87 -58.49 -4.96
N ASN A 35 35.89 -59.63 -5.63
CA ASN A 35 35.15 -60.84 -5.29
C ASN A 35 35.72 -61.43 -3.99
N ASN A 36 34.95 -61.40 -2.89
CA ASN A 36 35.14 -62.31 -1.77
C ASN A 36 33.87 -63.14 -1.60
N ASN A 37 33.86 -64.28 -2.29
CA ASN A 37 32.89 -65.34 -2.11
C ASN A 37 33.40 -66.17 -0.91
N VAL A 38 32.82 -65.97 0.28
CA VAL A 38 33.14 -66.77 1.46
C VAL A 38 32.19 -67.97 1.49
N THR A 39 32.72 -69.12 1.10
CA THR A 39 32.13 -70.44 1.36
C THR A 39 32.21 -70.70 2.87
N VAL A 40 31.06 -70.70 3.53
CA VAL A 40 30.93 -71.12 4.92
C VAL A 40 31.14 -72.64 4.98
N THR A 41 32.27 -73.05 5.54
CA THR A 41 32.51 -74.43 5.96
C THR A 41 31.97 -74.60 7.37
N ASP A 42 31.23 -75.70 7.59
CA ASP A 42 30.72 -76.15 8.87
C ASP A 42 31.89 -76.44 9.83
N ASP A 43 32.30 -75.44 10.61
CA ASP A 43 33.10 -75.65 11.81
C ASP A 43 32.33 -75.13 13.02
N LYS A 44 31.96 -76.09 13.86
CA LYS A 44 31.13 -75.97 15.07
C LYS A 44 31.86 -75.10 16.11
N PRO A 45 31.41 -73.86 16.39
CA PRO A 45 32.02 -73.07 17.45
C PRO A 45 31.45 -73.52 18.80
N THR A 46 32.37 -73.77 19.74
CA THR A 46 32.12 -73.90 21.17
C THR A 46 31.30 -72.71 21.68
N VAL A 47 30.10 -72.99 22.16
CA VAL A 47 29.13 -72.03 22.68
C VAL A 47 29.70 -71.39 23.96
N THR A 48 30.16 -70.15 23.89
CA THR A 48 30.13 -69.26 25.04
C THR A 48 28.69 -68.86 25.26
N GLU A 49 28.08 -69.36 26.34
CA GLU A 49 26.72 -68.98 26.76
C GLU A 49 26.66 -67.46 27.01
N HIS A 50 26.13 -66.71 26.05
CA HIS A 50 25.70 -65.35 26.30
C HIS A 50 24.49 -65.40 27.22
N ARG A 51 24.58 -64.72 28.38
CA ARG A 51 23.57 -64.70 29.47
C ARG A 51 22.18 -64.20 29.03
N LEU A 52 22.05 -63.72 27.80
CA LEU A 52 20.82 -63.25 27.16
C LEU A 52 20.76 -63.86 25.75
N THR A 53 19.97 -64.91 25.59
CA THR A 53 19.59 -65.43 24.26
C THR A 53 18.40 -64.63 23.76
N PHE A 54 18.43 -64.23 22.49
CA PHE A 54 17.27 -63.66 21.81
C PHE A 54 16.08 -64.64 21.96
N PRO A 55 14.84 -64.16 22.21
CA PRO A 55 13.67 -65.03 22.29
C PRO A 55 13.61 -65.93 21.05
N GLY A 56 13.54 -67.25 21.25
CA GLY A 56 13.63 -68.26 20.18
C GLY A 56 12.54 -68.15 19.11
N ASP A 57 11.48 -67.39 19.39
CA ASP A 57 10.33 -67.18 18.51
C ASP A 57 10.29 -65.74 17.97
N PHE A 58 11.38 -65.29 17.34
CA PHE A 58 11.27 -64.09 16.49
C PHE A 58 10.35 -64.43 15.31
N PRO A 59 9.34 -63.60 15.00
CA PRO A 59 8.39 -63.88 13.94
C PRO A 59 9.12 -64.10 12.61
N LYS A 60 8.81 -65.20 11.94
CA LYS A 60 9.37 -65.52 10.62
C LYS A 60 8.95 -64.43 9.63
N VAL A 61 9.91 -64.01 8.82
CA VAL A 61 9.69 -62.99 7.79
C VAL A 61 8.54 -63.42 6.88
N PRO A 62 7.51 -62.58 6.66
CA PRO A 62 6.41 -62.90 5.75
C PRO A 62 6.92 -63.26 4.34
N ALA A 63 6.27 -64.22 3.68
CA ALA A 63 6.64 -64.64 2.34
C ALA A 63 6.60 -63.44 1.37
N GLY A 64 7.72 -63.19 0.68
CA GLY A 64 7.87 -62.09 -0.28
C GLY A 64 8.50 -60.81 0.28
N VAL A 65 8.74 -60.72 1.60
CA VAL A 65 9.40 -59.57 2.21
C VAL A 65 10.89 -59.83 2.38
N THR A 66 11.74 -59.00 1.78
CA THR A 66 13.20 -59.07 1.98
C THR A 66 13.59 -58.10 3.09
N ILE A 67 14.00 -58.61 4.26
CA ILE A 67 14.55 -57.77 5.32
C ILE A 67 16.00 -57.44 4.96
N ILE A 68 16.28 -56.16 4.77
CA ILE A 68 17.63 -55.66 4.53
C ILE A 68 18.39 -55.74 5.85
N SER A 69 19.59 -56.34 5.85
CA SER A 69 20.45 -56.35 7.04
C SER A 69 20.86 -54.92 7.39
N PHE A 70 21.11 -54.64 8.67
CA PHE A 70 21.61 -53.32 9.10
C PHE A 70 22.90 -52.91 8.37
N SER A 71 23.73 -53.88 7.98
CA SER A 71 24.94 -53.62 7.17
C SER A 71 24.66 -53.21 5.73
N ALA A 72 23.53 -53.63 5.16
CA ALA A 72 23.08 -53.28 3.82
C ALA A 72 22.18 -52.05 3.81
N PHE A 73 21.73 -51.59 4.99
CA PHE A 73 21.01 -50.33 5.13
C PHE A 73 21.94 -49.15 4.83
N LYS A 74 21.62 -48.40 3.78
CA LYS A 74 22.24 -47.10 3.51
C LYS A 74 21.29 -46.04 4.07
N GLU A 75 21.76 -45.31 5.08
CA GLU A 75 21.06 -44.11 5.56
C GLU A 75 20.78 -43.21 4.37
N ARG A 76 19.51 -43.02 4.05
CA ARG A 76 19.09 -42.03 3.07
C ARG A 76 18.48 -40.88 3.86
N GLY A 77 19.16 -39.74 3.87
CA GLY A 77 18.74 -38.57 4.62
C GLY A 77 17.45 -37.95 4.10
N ILE A 78 17.01 -36.89 4.76
CA ILE A 78 15.94 -36.02 4.25
C ILE A 78 16.55 -35.15 3.13
N CYS A 79 15.80 -34.88 2.06
CA CYS A 79 16.26 -33.97 1.02
C CYS A 79 16.27 -32.54 1.59
N ILE A 80 17.47 -32.02 1.92
CA ILE A 80 17.63 -30.73 2.61
C ILE A 80 17.31 -29.54 1.69
N ASP A 81 17.44 -29.73 0.39
CA ASP A 81 17.19 -28.68 -0.59
C ASP A 81 15.77 -28.86 -1.16
N PRO A 82 14.79 -28.02 -0.76
CA PRO A 82 13.53 -27.94 -1.49
C PRO A 82 13.85 -27.61 -2.95
N ARG A 83 13.03 -28.11 -3.89
CA ARG A 83 13.25 -27.82 -5.31
C ARG A 83 13.38 -26.30 -5.48
N PRO A 84 14.36 -25.81 -6.25
CA PRO A 84 14.57 -24.37 -6.44
C PRO A 84 13.33 -23.61 -6.91
N ASP A 85 12.40 -24.35 -7.54
CA ASP A 85 11.25 -23.81 -8.25
C ASP A 85 9.99 -23.68 -7.38
N ASP A 86 9.98 -24.24 -6.17
CA ASP A 86 8.81 -24.20 -5.27
C ASP A 86 9.22 -24.17 -3.78
N PRO A 87 9.27 -22.99 -3.16
CA PRO A 87 9.64 -22.83 -1.75
C PRO A 87 8.60 -23.37 -0.76
N ASP A 88 7.39 -23.71 -1.23
CA ASP A 88 6.32 -24.31 -0.44
C ASP A 88 6.19 -25.83 -0.64
N ALA A 89 7.08 -26.44 -1.44
CA ALA A 89 7.10 -27.88 -1.63
C ALA A 89 7.32 -28.61 -0.29
N LEU A 90 6.42 -29.54 0.03
CA LEU A 90 6.48 -30.41 1.21
C LEU A 90 7.87 -31.04 1.32
N GLU A 91 8.47 -31.00 2.52
CA GLU A 91 9.76 -31.62 2.81
C GLU A 91 9.68 -33.11 2.48
N VAL A 92 10.34 -33.54 1.41
CA VAL A 92 10.37 -34.96 0.99
C VAL A 92 11.68 -35.62 1.44
N ASP A 93 11.61 -36.91 1.76
CA ASP A 93 12.82 -37.70 1.93
C ASP A 93 13.54 -37.90 0.57
N THR A 94 14.70 -38.53 0.61
CA THR A 94 15.49 -38.87 -0.59
C THR A 94 14.82 -39.88 -1.53
N LEU A 95 13.65 -40.41 -1.18
CA LEU A 95 12.80 -41.25 -2.02
C LEU A 95 11.59 -40.49 -2.58
N GLY A 96 11.47 -39.19 -2.30
CA GLY A 96 10.34 -38.37 -2.74
C GLY A 96 9.09 -38.55 -1.89
N ILE A 97 9.20 -39.18 -0.70
CA ILE A 97 8.08 -39.40 0.21
C ILE A 97 7.94 -38.17 1.10
N PRO A 98 6.75 -37.54 1.17
CA PRO A 98 6.51 -36.42 2.09
C PRO A 98 6.79 -36.82 3.53
N THR A 99 7.67 -36.08 4.19
CA THR A 99 7.98 -36.27 5.60
C THR A 99 6.83 -35.75 6.45
N VAL A 100 6.46 -36.52 7.47
CA VAL A 100 5.44 -36.13 8.45
C VAL A 100 6.17 -35.42 9.59
N THR A 101 5.91 -34.13 9.77
CA THR A 101 6.42 -33.38 10.92
C THR A 101 5.84 -33.96 12.20
N MET A 102 6.68 -34.60 13.03
CA MET A 102 6.26 -35.00 14.37
C MET A 102 5.99 -33.74 15.20
N ASN A 103 4.83 -33.69 15.87
CA ASN A 103 4.34 -32.53 16.60
C ASN A 103 5.44 -31.89 17.46
N ALA A 104 5.67 -30.58 17.25
CA ALA A 104 6.77 -29.78 17.77
C ALA A 104 6.77 -29.54 19.30
N LYS A 105 6.07 -30.35 20.10
CA LYS A 105 6.34 -30.46 21.55
C LYS A 105 7.66 -31.21 21.72
N GLY A 106 8.74 -30.52 21.37
CA GLY A 106 10.07 -31.05 21.27
C GLY A 106 10.52 -31.68 22.59
N HIS A 107 10.96 -32.94 22.52
CA HIS A 107 11.83 -33.48 23.55
C HIS A 107 13.07 -32.58 23.64
N LYS A 108 13.49 -32.19 24.86
CA LYS A 108 14.64 -31.32 25.12
C LYS A 108 15.96 -31.79 24.47
N THR A 109 16.01 -33.03 23.97
CA THR A 109 17.16 -33.67 23.33
C THR A 109 17.15 -33.62 21.80
N ASN A 110 16.04 -33.19 21.16
CA ASN A 110 15.96 -33.07 19.70
C ASN A 110 16.64 -31.78 19.23
N PHE A 111 17.97 -31.79 19.19
CA PHE A 111 18.74 -30.80 18.46
C PHE A 111 18.86 -31.27 17.00
N CYS A 112 18.35 -30.46 16.08
CA CYS A 112 18.57 -30.70 14.65
C CYS A 112 20.08 -30.66 14.39
N LYS A 113 20.69 -31.81 14.09
CA LYS A 113 22.14 -31.92 13.82
C LYS A 113 22.53 -31.15 12.56
N THR A 114 21.58 -30.92 11.66
CA THR A 114 21.73 -30.02 10.52
C THR A 114 21.25 -28.64 10.94
N ASN A 115 22.18 -27.70 11.15
CA ASN A 115 21.85 -26.27 11.06
C ASN A 115 21.36 -26.03 9.63
N THR A 116 20.06 -26.17 9.40
CA THR A 116 19.45 -25.99 8.08
C THR A 116 19.84 -24.61 7.57
N LYS A 117 20.22 -24.53 6.28
CA LYS A 117 20.73 -23.31 5.62
C LYS A 117 19.91 -22.06 5.97
N ARG A 118 18.59 -22.23 6.17
CA ARG A 118 17.63 -21.19 6.58
C ARG A 118 17.94 -20.54 7.94
N LYS A 119 18.32 -21.30 8.97
CA LYS A 119 18.66 -20.74 10.29
C LYS A 119 19.94 -19.92 10.22
N LYS A 120 20.92 -20.40 9.44
CA LYS A 120 22.19 -19.71 9.20
C LYS A 120 21.94 -18.37 8.49
N MET A 121 21.15 -18.36 7.42
CA MET A 121 20.84 -17.15 6.66
C MET A 121 20.17 -16.07 7.53
N LYS A 122 19.21 -16.42 8.39
CA LYS A 122 18.56 -15.45 9.30
C LYS A 122 19.52 -14.87 10.32
N GLN A 123 20.37 -15.71 10.91
CA GLN A 123 21.41 -15.25 11.84
C GLN A 123 22.44 -14.36 11.14
N GLU A 124 22.81 -14.69 9.89
CA GLU A 124 23.70 -13.86 9.07
C GLU A 124 23.08 -12.47 8.79
N VAL A 125 21.78 -12.38 8.50
CA VAL A 125 21.10 -11.07 8.33
C VAL A 125 21.18 -10.24 9.60
N LYS A 126 20.85 -10.82 10.76
CA LYS A 126 20.95 -10.13 12.05
C LYS A 126 22.38 -9.71 12.37
N GLN A 127 23.35 -10.58 12.11
CA GLN A 127 24.76 -10.29 12.33
C GLN A 127 25.24 -9.14 11.46
N LYS A 128 24.78 -9.03 10.20
CA LYS A 128 25.11 -7.89 9.32
C LYS A 128 24.69 -6.53 9.90
N TYR A 129 23.59 -6.44 10.64
CA TYR A 129 23.21 -5.20 11.32
C TYR A 129 24.16 -4.90 12.48
N LEU A 130 24.44 -5.91 13.31
CA LEU A 130 25.33 -5.79 14.46
C LEU A 130 26.78 -5.43 14.03
N ASP A 131 27.28 -6.04 12.96
CA ASP A 131 28.61 -5.78 12.41
C ASP A 131 28.74 -4.34 11.89
N ARG A 132 27.64 -3.72 11.47
CA ARG A 132 27.58 -2.30 11.05
C ARG A 132 27.32 -1.34 12.21
N GLY A 133 27.21 -1.84 13.45
CA GLY A 133 26.83 -1.05 14.61
C GLY A 133 25.39 -0.52 14.55
N LEU A 134 24.54 -1.09 13.69
CA LEU A 134 23.15 -0.66 13.53
C LEU A 134 22.24 -1.47 14.46
N ALA A 135 21.21 -0.81 15.00
CA ALA A 135 20.17 -1.49 15.76
C ALA A 135 19.45 -2.51 14.87
N VAL A 136 19.31 -3.75 15.36
CA VAL A 136 18.60 -4.81 14.64
C VAL A 136 17.11 -4.44 14.57
N PRO A 137 16.51 -4.33 13.38
CA PRO A 137 15.09 -4.03 13.27
C PRO A 137 14.21 -5.11 13.90
N TRP A 138 13.08 -4.72 14.50
CA TRP A 138 12.21 -5.64 15.24
C TRP A 138 11.71 -6.81 14.38
N TRP A 139 11.43 -6.58 13.09
CA TRP A 139 10.92 -7.63 12.20
C TRP A 139 11.93 -8.75 11.99
N VAL A 140 13.24 -8.44 11.96
CA VAL A 140 14.31 -9.45 11.86
C VAL A 140 14.26 -10.38 13.08
N THR A 141 14.01 -9.82 14.28
CA THR A 141 13.88 -10.63 15.50
C THR A 141 12.61 -11.47 15.51
N TRP A 142 11.51 -10.96 14.94
CA TRP A 142 10.26 -11.71 14.85
C TRP A 142 10.37 -12.87 13.87
N GLU A 143 10.95 -12.66 12.68
CA GLU A 143 11.16 -13.68 11.65
C GLU A 143 11.86 -14.95 12.17
N GLU A 144 12.75 -14.83 13.15
CA GLU A 144 13.45 -15.98 13.77
C GLU A 144 12.47 -16.94 14.48
N SER A 145 11.43 -16.40 15.10
CA SER A 145 10.45 -17.16 15.90
C SER A 145 9.12 -17.38 15.19
N GLU A 146 8.88 -16.69 14.09
CA GLU A 146 7.55 -16.61 13.48
C GLU A 146 7.04 -17.97 12.97
N SER A 147 7.92 -18.82 12.41
CA SER A 147 7.51 -20.11 11.85
C SER A 147 6.93 -21.10 12.86
N VAL A 148 7.22 -20.93 14.15
CA VAL A 148 6.71 -21.82 15.21
C VAL A 148 5.51 -21.23 15.96
N ARG A 149 5.12 -19.99 15.65
CA ARG A 149 3.99 -19.33 16.30
C ARG A 149 2.69 -19.75 15.66
N LEU A 150 1.80 -20.28 16.50
CA LEU A 150 0.43 -20.64 16.16
C LEU A 150 -0.50 -19.93 17.14
N ALA A 151 -1.69 -19.56 16.67
CA ALA A 151 -2.78 -19.15 17.54
C ALA A 151 -3.13 -20.27 18.53
N ALA A 152 -3.71 -19.89 19.67
CA ALA A 152 -4.28 -20.85 20.59
C ALA A 152 -5.33 -21.70 19.86
N PRO A 153 -5.46 -23.00 20.19
CA PRO A 153 -6.48 -23.84 19.58
C PRO A 153 -7.87 -23.29 19.91
N THR A 154 -8.59 -22.87 18.87
CA THR A 154 -10.00 -22.45 18.95
C THR A 154 -10.92 -23.64 18.69
N ASN A 155 -12.12 -23.66 19.27
CA ASN A 155 -13.06 -24.74 18.99
C ASN A 155 -13.56 -24.64 17.54
N ALA A 156 -13.82 -25.78 16.91
CA ALA A 156 -14.37 -25.80 15.56
C ALA A 156 -15.73 -25.11 15.48
N SER A 157 -16.51 -25.15 16.58
CA SER A 157 -17.82 -24.51 16.73
C SER A 157 -17.79 -22.99 16.94
N ASP A 158 -16.64 -22.38 17.23
CA ASP A 158 -16.57 -20.94 17.46
C ASP A 158 -16.84 -20.20 16.13
N SER A 159 -17.59 -19.10 16.19
CA SER A 159 -17.88 -18.28 15.00
C SER A 159 -16.59 -17.75 14.36
N LYS A 160 -16.62 -17.48 13.05
CA LYS A 160 -15.46 -16.90 12.31
C LYS A 160 -14.96 -15.61 12.98
N LEU A 161 -15.89 -14.78 13.45
CA LEU A 161 -15.61 -13.54 14.18
C LEU A 161 -14.87 -13.81 15.48
N SER A 162 -15.38 -14.72 16.32
CA SER A 162 -14.75 -15.07 17.59
C SER A 162 -13.33 -15.61 17.39
N LYS A 163 -13.14 -16.53 16.43
CA LYS A 163 -11.82 -17.07 16.06
C LYS A 163 -10.85 -15.98 15.61
N PHE A 164 -11.32 -15.04 14.79
CA PHE A 164 -10.52 -13.91 14.32
C PHE A 164 -10.10 -12.98 15.47
N LEU A 165 -11.03 -12.61 16.35
CA LEU A 165 -10.76 -11.77 17.51
C LEU A 165 -9.77 -12.43 18.48
N ALA A 166 -9.96 -13.72 18.77
CA ALA A 166 -9.03 -14.50 19.59
C ALA A 166 -7.63 -14.54 18.96
N ALA A 167 -7.53 -14.78 17.65
CA ALA A 167 -6.25 -14.79 16.95
C ALA A 167 -5.57 -13.41 16.95
N ALA A 168 -6.32 -12.30 16.86
CA ALA A 168 -5.74 -10.96 16.95
C ALA A 168 -5.18 -10.69 18.36
N ILE A 169 -5.87 -11.12 19.41
CA ILE A 169 -5.39 -11.04 20.81
C ILE A 169 -4.12 -11.89 20.99
N ASP A 170 -4.12 -13.13 20.49
CA ASP A 170 -2.96 -14.02 20.51
C ASP A 170 -1.79 -13.45 19.72
N PHE A 171 -2.06 -12.77 18.59
CA PHE A 171 -1.02 -12.14 17.80
C PHE A 171 -0.26 -11.09 18.63
N LYS A 172 -1.00 -10.25 19.37
CA LYS A 172 -0.46 -9.22 20.25
C LYS A 172 0.30 -9.81 21.44
N ASN A 173 -0.33 -10.73 22.16
CA ASN A 173 0.19 -11.29 23.41
C ASN A 173 1.32 -12.30 23.19
N GLY A 174 1.34 -12.96 22.04
CA GLY A 174 2.36 -13.94 21.69
C GLY A 174 3.73 -13.32 21.42
N ARG A 175 3.83 -12.01 21.20
CA ARG A 175 5.05 -11.36 20.71
C ARG A 175 5.69 -10.43 21.74
N LYS A 176 7.02 -10.35 21.67
CA LYS A 176 7.78 -9.30 22.36
C LYS A 176 7.83 -8.09 21.45
N TRP A 177 7.10 -7.05 21.84
CA TRP A 177 7.13 -5.77 21.16
C TRP A 177 8.45 -5.04 21.46
N PRO A 178 9.01 -4.32 20.48
CA PRO A 178 10.20 -3.50 20.74
C PRO A 178 9.92 -2.47 21.83
N PRO A 179 10.95 -2.06 22.60
CA PRO A 179 10.77 -1.02 23.61
C PRO A 179 10.33 0.30 22.96
N LEU A 180 9.53 1.07 23.69
CA LEU A 180 9.06 2.39 23.27
C LEU A 180 10.25 3.35 23.16
N VAL A 181 10.73 3.59 21.94
CA VAL A 181 11.79 4.59 21.67
C VAL A 181 11.17 5.93 21.30
N ASN A 182 10.13 5.93 20.47
CA ASN A 182 9.38 7.12 20.07
C ASN A 182 7.94 6.72 19.75
N SER A 183 6.97 7.40 20.38
CA SER A 183 5.55 7.08 20.25
C SER A 183 4.99 7.21 18.84
N GLN A 184 5.65 7.93 17.91
CA GLN A 184 5.19 8.10 16.53
C GLN A 184 5.60 6.97 15.58
N ILE A 185 6.70 6.27 15.88
CA ILE A 185 7.29 5.21 15.05
C ILE A 185 7.25 3.84 15.75
N ASP A 186 6.49 3.73 16.83
CA ASP A 186 6.36 2.50 17.60
C ASP A 186 5.45 1.49 16.87
N PRO A 187 5.93 0.28 16.53
CA PRO A 187 5.11 -0.78 15.96
C PRO A 187 3.90 -1.14 16.83
N SER A 188 3.99 -0.98 18.15
CA SER A 188 2.88 -1.26 19.07
C SER A 188 1.74 -0.26 18.87
N ARG A 189 2.06 1.01 18.56
CA ARG A 189 1.07 2.02 18.16
C ARG A 189 0.48 1.70 16.79
N LEU A 190 1.30 1.30 15.81
CA LEU A 190 0.80 0.89 14.48
C LEU A 190 -0.19 -0.28 14.62
N TRP A 191 0.13 -1.26 15.47
CA TRP A 191 -0.78 -2.35 15.81
C TRP A 191 -2.06 -1.86 16.47
N THR A 192 -1.97 -0.94 17.43
CA THR A 192 -3.17 -0.37 18.09
C THR A 192 -4.07 0.34 17.08
N LEU A 193 -3.51 1.08 16.11
CA LEU A 193 -4.26 1.69 15.02
C LEU A 193 -4.92 0.64 14.13
N MET A 194 -4.22 -0.46 13.86
CA MET A 194 -4.76 -1.60 13.13
C MET A 194 -5.91 -2.28 13.88
N GLU A 195 -5.80 -2.48 15.19
CA GLU A 195 -6.88 -3.01 16.03
C GLU A 195 -8.11 -2.09 15.99
N VAL A 196 -7.93 -0.76 16.05
CA VAL A 196 -9.03 0.21 15.97
C VAL A 196 -9.70 0.18 14.58
N PHE A 197 -8.90 0.03 13.53
CA PHE A 197 -9.41 -0.08 12.17
C PHE A 197 -10.17 -1.40 11.94
N LEU A 198 -9.66 -2.50 12.48
CA LEU A 198 -10.29 -3.82 12.39
C LEU A 198 -11.47 -4.02 13.35
N GLY A 199 -11.70 -3.09 14.28
CA GLY A 199 -12.74 -3.24 15.31
C GLY A 199 -12.39 -4.23 16.43
N VAL A 200 -11.11 -4.58 16.59
CA VAL A 200 -10.64 -5.51 17.63
C VAL A 200 -10.56 -4.84 19.01
N VAL A 201 -10.34 -3.52 19.05
CA VAL A 201 -10.21 -2.79 20.33
C VAL A 201 -11.55 -2.76 21.08
N GLY A 202 -11.56 -3.35 22.28
CA GLY A 202 -12.70 -3.31 23.19
C GLY A 202 -13.23 -4.69 23.57
N HIS A 203 -12.84 -5.75 22.85
CA HIS A 203 -13.09 -7.12 23.29
C HIS A 203 -12.10 -7.51 24.39
N LYS A 204 -12.24 -6.90 25.57
CA LYS A 204 -11.85 -7.63 26.77
C LYS A 204 -12.79 -8.83 26.78
N THR A 205 -12.28 -10.02 26.46
CA THR A 205 -13.01 -11.28 26.61
C THR A 205 -13.42 -11.33 28.07
N ARG A 206 -14.62 -10.83 28.39
CA ARG A 206 -15.21 -11.01 29.69
C ARG A 206 -15.35 -12.54 29.77
N PRO A 207 -14.64 -13.22 30.68
CA PRO A 207 -14.70 -14.66 30.73
C PRO A 207 -16.18 -15.06 30.88
N GLU A 208 -16.71 -15.79 29.91
CA GLU A 208 -18.14 -16.18 29.86
C GLU A 208 -18.58 -17.01 31.09
N GLY A 209 -17.66 -17.37 31.98
CA GLY A 209 -17.93 -18.19 33.17
C GLY A 209 -18.25 -17.45 34.47
N ALA A 210 -18.42 -16.12 34.49
CA ALA A 210 -18.76 -15.40 35.72
C ALA A 210 -20.17 -14.78 35.69
N SER A 211 -21.16 -15.50 35.16
CA SER A 211 -22.52 -15.32 35.65
C SER A 211 -22.54 -15.84 37.09
N LYS A 212 -22.32 -14.94 38.05
CA LYS A 212 -22.76 -15.21 39.43
C LYS A 212 -24.25 -15.51 39.31
N LYS A 213 -24.65 -16.78 39.47
CA LYS A 213 -26.03 -17.15 39.78
C LYS A 213 -26.47 -16.16 40.85
N ARG A 214 -27.32 -15.19 40.49
CA ARG A 214 -28.13 -14.51 41.50
C ARG A 214 -29.00 -15.63 42.05
N VAL A 215 -28.60 -16.14 43.20
CA VAL A 215 -29.43 -17.01 44.03
C VAL A 215 -30.63 -16.15 44.40
N PHE A 216 -31.68 -16.23 43.60
CA PHE A 216 -33.00 -15.78 43.97
C PHE A 216 -33.53 -16.84 44.93
N TYR A 217 -33.53 -16.53 46.22
CA TYR A 217 -34.37 -17.21 47.19
C TYR A 217 -35.39 -16.19 47.66
N ASP A 218 -36.60 -16.26 47.12
CA ASP A 218 -37.76 -16.45 47.99
C ASP A 218 -38.93 -17.08 47.23
N PRO A 219 -39.67 -18.02 47.85
CA PRO A 219 -40.73 -18.79 47.22
C PRO A 219 -42.11 -18.14 47.45
N ALA A 220 -42.95 -18.12 46.42
CA ALA A 220 -44.40 -18.09 46.62
C ALA A 220 -45.09 -18.94 45.54
N PRO A 221 -46.10 -19.74 45.90
CA PRO A 221 -46.77 -20.68 45.01
C PRO A 221 -47.98 -20.05 44.30
N ASN A 222 -48.42 -20.73 43.24
CA ASN A 222 -49.59 -20.48 42.38
C ASN A 222 -49.31 -19.54 41.20
N ASP A 223 -49.24 -20.09 39.99
CA ASP A 223 -50.48 -20.20 39.19
C ASP A 223 -50.30 -21.27 38.10
N GLU A 224 -51.37 -22.02 37.88
CA GLU A 224 -51.47 -23.12 36.93
C GLU A 224 -51.84 -22.57 35.53
N GLY A 225 -51.29 -23.15 34.47
CA GLY A 225 -52.05 -23.26 33.22
C GLY A 225 -51.28 -23.07 31.90
N TYR A 226 -51.19 -24.19 31.16
CA TYR A 226 -51.28 -24.35 29.69
C TYR A 226 -50.19 -23.67 28.82
N ASP A 227 -49.72 -24.18 27.69
CA ASP A 227 -49.91 -25.37 26.83
C ASP A 227 -48.60 -25.37 25.99
N ASP A 228 -47.82 -26.45 25.91
CA ASP A 228 -47.92 -27.49 24.87
C ASP A 228 -48.08 -26.91 23.45
N ASP A 229 -46.95 -26.79 22.75
CA ASP A 229 -46.86 -27.08 21.31
C ASP A 229 -45.38 -27.20 20.93
N ASP A 230 -44.96 -28.46 20.85
CA ASP A 230 -43.75 -28.95 20.21
C ASP A 230 -43.85 -28.74 18.69
N ASP A 231 -43.06 -27.82 18.14
CA ASP A 231 -42.76 -27.78 16.70
C ASP A 231 -41.23 -27.82 16.51
N ASP A 232 -40.71 -29.06 16.54
CA ASP A 232 -39.40 -29.43 16.01
C ASP A 232 -39.40 -29.24 14.48
N VAL A 233 -38.98 -28.05 14.02
CA VAL A 233 -38.55 -27.83 12.64
C VAL A 233 -37.03 -27.87 12.57
N ASP A 234 -36.51 -29.05 12.23
CA ASP A 234 -35.14 -29.23 11.71
C ASP A 234 -35.01 -28.48 10.38
N VAL A 235 -34.70 -27.18 10.47
CA VAL A 235 -34.29 -26.39 9.32
C VAL A 235 -32.79 -26.60 9.17
N ASP A 236 -32.41 -27.38 8.15
CA ASP A 236 -31.04 -27.43 7.62
C ASP A 236 -30.63 -25.99 7.27
N MET A 237 -30.00 -25.29 8.21
CA MET A 237 -29.43 -23.97 7.99
C MET A 237 -28.17 -24.16 7.16
N ASP A 238 -28.31 -23.91 5.86
CA ASP A 238 -27.19 -23.62 4.98
C ASP A 238 -26.35 -22.50 5.62
N ASP A 239 -25.09 -22.84 5.93
CA ASP A 239 -24.02 -22.06 6.59
C ASP A 239 -23.70 -20.68 5.94
N ASP A 240 -24.47 -20.28 4.91
CA ASP A 240 -24.34 -19.06 4.14
C ASP A 240 -25.30 -17.94 4.62
N GLU A 241 -26.29 -18.24 5.48
CA GLU A 241 -27.19 -17.24 6.10
C GLU A 241 -26.72 -16.71 7.48
N GLU A 242 -25.59 -17.18 8.03
CA GLU A 242 -25.01 -16.66 9.29
C GLU A 242 -24.37 -15.24 9.14
N PHE A 243 -24.64 -14.56 8.03
CA PHE A 243 -24.41 -13.12 7.85
C PHE A 243 -25.70 -12.30 8.03
N ALA A 244 -26.69 -12.86 8.74
CA ALA A 244 -27.96 -12.24 9.09
C ALA A 244 -27.76 -10.83 9.71
N THR A 245 -28.00 -9.83 8.86
CA THR A 245 -28.21 -8.40 9.14
C THR A 245 -27.17 -7.72 10.04
N ALA A 246 -26.23 -6.99 9.43
CA ALA A 246 -25.30 -6.05 10.07
C ALA A 246 -25.99 -4.90 10.88
N ALA A 247 -27.31 -4.95 11.05
CA ALA A 247 -28.11 -3.99 11.81
C ALA A 247 -28.08 -4.25 13.33
N THR A 248 -27.91 -5.49 13.78
CA THR A 248 -27.92 -5.86 15.21
C THR A 248 -26.53 -6.06 15.82
N VAL A 249 -25.49 -6.05 14.99
CA VAL A 249 -24.09 -6.21 15.40
C VAL A 249 -23.56 -4.90 15.97
N ASP A 250 -23.02 -4.93 17.19
CA ASP A 250 -22.37 -3.78 17.84
C ASP A 250 -21.42 -3.08 16.85
N GLY A 251 -21.40 -1.74 16.86
CA GLY A 251 -20.67 -0.96 15.85
C GLY A 251 -19.17 -1.28 15.72
N LYS A 252 -18.57 -1.90 16.74
CA LYS A 252 -17.17 -2.36 16.75
C LYS A 252 -16.98 -3.61 15.89
N ASP A 253 -17.88 -4.57 16.03
CA ASP A 253 -17.85 -5.86 15.34
C ASP A 253 -18.12 -5.68 13.84
N LYS A 254 -18.81 -4.61 13.42
CA LYS A 254 -19.06 -4.29 12.01
C LYS A 254 -17.77 -4.22 11.17
N LYS A 255 -16.68 -3.67 11.71
CA LYS A 255 -15.40 -3.56 11.01
C LYS A 255 -14.69 -4.92 10.89
N ALA A 256 -14.76 -5.73 11.92
CA ALA A 256 -14.22 -7.09 11.89
C ALA A 256 -14.99 -7.96 10.90
N VAL A 257 -16.32 -7.84 10.89
CA VAL A 257 -17.20 -8.48 9.90
C VAL A 257 -16.90 -8.03 8.48
N GLN A 258 -16.64 -6.73 8.25
CA GLN A 258 -16.21 -6.22 6.94
C GLN A 258 -14.85 -6.79 6.50
N PHE A 259 -13.88 -6.91 7.42
CA PHE A 259 -12.61 -7.58 7.14
C PHE A 259 -12.78 -9.06 6.78
N LEU A 260 -13.66 -9.77 7.49
CA LEU A 260 -13.95 -11.17 7.19
C LEU A 260 -14.68 -11.37 5.86
N LYS A 261 -15.41 -10.35 5.39
CA LYS A 261 -16.09 -10.36 4.10
C LYS A 261 -15.15 -10.06 2.93
N ASP A 262 -14.23 -9.11 3.10
CA ASP A 262 -13.29 -8.71 2.05
C ASP A 262 -11.96 -8.24 2.68
N PRO A 263 -11.07 -9.17 3.05
CA PRO A 263 -9.82 -8.84 3.72
C PRO A 263 -8.87 -8.09 2.79
N GLU A 264 -8.90 -8.36 1.48
CA GLU A 264 -8.06 -7.68 0.49
C GLU A 264 -8.39 -6.19 0.44
N ARG A 265 -9.67 -5.85 0.28
CA ARG A 265 -10.12 -4.45 0.26
C ARG A 265 -9.82 -3.73 1.56
N MET A 266 -10.01 -4.38 2.70
CA MET A 266 -9.73 -3.75 4.00
C MET A 266 -8.25 -3.47 4.20
N VAL A 267 -7.37 -4.37 3.76
CA VAL A 267 -5.91 -4.12 3.76
C VAL A 267 -5.54 -2.98 2.81
N LYS A 268 -6.13 -2.93 1.60
CA LYS A 268 -5.94 -1.81 0.66
C LYS A 268 -6.35 -0.48 1.27
N ILE A 269 -7.55 -0.39 1.87
CA ILE A 269 -8.05 0.83 2.53
C ILE A 269 -7.11 1.25 3.67
N PHE A 270 -6.70 0.30 4.51
CA PHE A 270 -5.80 0.62 5.62
C PHE A 270 -4.48 1.21 5.13
N LEU A 271 -3.83 0.52 4.19
CA LEU A 271 -2.53 0.90 3.63
C LEU A 271 -2.59 2.06 2.62
N SER A 272 -3.77 2.65 2.40
CA SER A 272 -4.01 3.77 1.49
C SER A 272 -4.61 4.97 2.23
N SER A 273 -5.93 5.17 2.17
CA SER A 273 -6.59 6.36 2.73
C SER A 273 -6.47 6.44 4.25
N TYR A 274 -6.54 5.31 4.97
CA TYR A 274 -6.51 5.33 6.43
C TYR A 274 -5.16 5.76 6.98
N VAL A 275 -4.05 5.17 6.49
CA VAL A 275 -2.69 5.58 6.92
C VAL A 275 -2.40 7.04 6.56
N ARG A 276 -2.95 7.54 5.43
CA ARG A 276 -2.87 8.95 5.06
C ARG A 276 -3.64 9.84 6.02
N ALA A 277 -4.91 9.54 6.28
CA ALA A 277 -5.76 10.29 7.19
C ALA A 277 -5.23 10.31 8.64
N LYS A 278 -4.49 9.27 9.05
CA LYS A 278 -3.82 9.19 10.36
C LYS A 278 -2.42 9.82 10.38
N GLY A 279 -1.95 10.40 9.28
CA GLY A 279 -0.64 11.02 9.16
C GLY A 279 0.54 10.05 9.26
N ILE A 280 0.30 8.75 9.08
CA ILE A 280 1.33 7.71 9.16
C ILE A 280 2.28 7.82 7.96
N ILE A 281 1.77 8.28 6.81
CA ILE A 281 2.52 8.41 5.56
C ILE A 281 3.70 9.40 5.63
N TRP A 282 3.70 10.30 6.61
CA TRP A 282 4.73 11.34 6.76
C TRP A 282 6.02 10.83 7.41
N SER A 283 6.07 9.55 7.80
CA SER A 283 7.26 8.92 8.36
C SER A 283 7.73 7.77 7.46
N LYS A 284 8.93 7.91 6.90
CA LYS A 284 9.58 6.87 6.07
C LYS A 284 9.65 5.52 6.78
N ILE A 285 9.95 5.54 8.08
CA ILE A 285 10.01 4.32 8.90
C ILE A 285 8.63 3.65 8.97
N ASN A 286 7.57 4.42 9.10
CA ASN A 286 6.22 3.86 9.15
C ASN A 286 5.77 3.29 7.79
N LEU A 287 6.20 3.88 6.68
CA LEU A 287 5.95 3.35 5.33
C LEU A 287 6.56 1.95 5.13
N GLU A 288 7.68 1.66 5.81
CA GLU A 288 8.26 0.31 5.83
C GLU A 288 7.60 -0.60 6.86
N GLN A 289 7.35 -0.12 8.07
CA GLN A 289 6.89 -0.95 9.18
C GLN A 289 5.42 -1.37 9.07
N THR A 290 4.56 -0.47 8.59
CA THR A 290 3.10 -0.70 8.52
C THR A 290 2.75 -1.89 7.63
N PRO A 291 3.20 -1.98 6.37
CA PRO A 291 2.95 -3.16 5.54
C PRO A 291 3.61 -4.44 6.07
N ARG A 292 4.78 -4.33 6.74
CA ARG A 292 5.43 -5.50 7.40
C ARG A 292 4.53 -6.08 8.48
N LEU A 293 3.94 -5.22 9.30
CA LEU A 293 3.06 -5.64 10.38
C LEU A 293 1.82 -6.38 9.85
N TRP A 294 1.22 -5.88 8.77
CA TRP A 294 0.14 -6.57 8.07
C TRP A 294 0.57 -7.93 7.52
N ALA A 295 1.74 -8.00 6.88
CA ALA A 295 2.26 -9.26 6.35
C ALA A 295 2.43 -10.30 7.47
N PHE A 296 3.01 -9.93 8.61
CA PHE A 296 3.11 -10.83 9.76
C PHE A 296 1.75 -11.30 10.27
N PHE A 297 0.77 -10.39 10.38
CA PHE A 297 -0.55 -10.73 10.87
C PHE A 297 -1.28 -11.70 9.95
N LEU A 298 -1.30 -11.41 8.64
CA LEU A 298 -1.94 -12.25 7.64
C LEU A 298 -1.26 -13.62 7.53
N GLU A 299 0.07 -13.67 7.55
CA GLU A 299 0.81 -14.94 7.57
C GLU A 299 0.55 -15.74 8.86
N PHE A 300 0.38 -15.08 10.00
CA PHE A 300 0.01 -15.73 11.25
C PHE A 300 -1.39 -16.34 11.19
N LEU A 301 -2.37 -15.63 10.61
CA LEU A 301 -3.73 -16.16 10.40
C LEU A 301 -3.74 -17.37 9.48
N LEU A 302 -3.01 -17.30 8.36
CA LEU A 302 -2.87 -18.39 7.39
C LEU A 302 -2.18 -19.61 8.01
N ARG A 303 -1.04 -19.41 8.68
CA ARG A 303 -0.27 -20.49 9.31
C ARG A 303 -1.03 -21.19 10.42
N SER A 304 -1.78 -20.42 11.22
CA SER A 304 -2.59 -20.95 12.30
C SER A 304 -3.92 -21.54 11.82
N ARG A 305 -4.24 -21.43 10.53
CA ARG A 305 -5.50 -21.87 9.91
C ARG A 305 -6.74 -21.39 10.68
N VAL A 306 -6.71 -20.13 11.12
CA VAL A 306 -7.82 -19.52 11.89
C VAL A 306 -9.11 -19.48 11.07
N LEU A 307 -8.97 -19.20 9.77
CA LEU A 307 -10.07 -19.02 8.82
C LEU A 307 -9.83 -19.88 7.56
N PRO A 308 -9.99 -21.21 7.64
CA PRO A 308 -9.63 -22.11 6.54
C PRO A 308 -10.50 -21.90 5.29
N ARG A 309 -11.74 -21.44 5.44
CA ARG A 309 -12.65 -21.17 4.31
C ARG A 309 -12.28 -19.88 3.54
N SER A 310 -11.62 -18.91 4.19
CA SER A 310 -11.22 -17.61 3.60
C SER A 310 -9.73 -17.54 3.25
N GLU A 311 -9.07 -18.70 3.08
CA GLU A 311 -7.63 -18.77 2.86
C GLU A 311 -7.18 -18.08 1.57
N ALA A 312 -7.98 -18.19 0.49
CA ALA A 312 -7.70 -17.54 -0.79
C ALA A 312 -7.75 -16.00 -0.67
N GLU A 313 -8.76 -15.48 0.01
CA GLU A 313 -8.95 -14.04 0.25
C GLU A 313 -7.84 -13.47 1.15
N LEU A 314 -7.45 -14.20 2.19
CA LEU A 314 -6.31 -13.83 3.04
C LEU A 314 -4.97 -13.84 2.28
N ARG A 315 -4.78 -14.75 1.32
CA ARG A 315 -3.61 -14.73 0.44
C ARG A 315 -3.60 -13.53 -0.49
N ALA A 316 -4.75 -13.15 -1.04
CA ALA A 316 -4.87 -11.94 -1.85
C ALA A 316 -4.55 -10.68 -1.01
N ALA A 317 -5.08 -10.60 0.21
CA ALA A 317 -4.73 -9.56 1.17
C ALA A 317 -3.22 -9.53 1.50
N LEU A 318 -2.60 -10.70 1.66
CA LEU A 318 -1.15 -10.81 1.90
C LEU A 318 -0.34 -10.34 0.68
N ALA A 319 -0.82 -10.60 -0.54
CA ALA A 319 -0.19 -10.11 -1.76
C ALA A 319 -0.20 -8.57 -1.79
N VAL A 320 -1.31 -7.93 -1.38
CA VAL A 320 -1.37 -6.46 -1.23
C VAL A 320 -0.36 -5.97 -0.20
N ALA A 321 -0.29 -6.58 0.98
CA ALA A 321 0.69 -6.19 2.00
C ALA A 321 2.14 -6.34 1.49
N LYS A 322 2.43 -7.38 0.70
CA LYS A 322 3.74 -7.57 0.06
C LYS A 322 4.02 -6.55 -1.05
N GLN A 323 3.02 -6.17 -1.84
CA GLN A 323 3.13 -5.07 -2.80
C GLN A 323 3.45 -3.75 -2.08
N ALA A 324 2.75 -3.49 -0.97
CA ALA A 324 2.93 -2.30 -0.14
C ALA A 324 4.33 -2.19 0.49
N LEU A 325 4.99 -3.31 0.79
CA LEU A 325 6.39 -3.33 1.24
C LEU A 325 7.35 -2.69 0.23
N ILE A 326 7.00 -2.76 -1.05
CA ILE A 326 7.80 -2.24 -2.15
C ILE A 326 7.34 -0.81 -2.46
N GLU A 327 6.04 -0.61 -2.67
CA GLU A 327 5.54 0.66 -3.19
C GLU A 327 5.47 1.78 -2.15
N LEU A 328 5.10 1.53 -0.88
CA LEU A 328 4.96 2.62 0.11
C LEU A 328 6.27 3.35 0.38
N PRO A 329 7.41 2.68 0.59
CA PRO A 329 8.67 3.40 0.74
C PRO A 329 9.02 4.20 -0.52
N LEU A 330 8.72 3.64 -1.71
CA LEU A 330 8.97 4.28 -2.99
C LEU A 330 8.12 5.55 -3.19
N THR A 331 6.88 5.62 -2.68
CA THR A 331 6.09 6.85 -2.82
C THR A 331 6.77 8.03 -2.13
N SER A 332 7.41 7.83 -0.97
CA SER A 332 8.16 8.88 -0.28
C SER A 332 9.46 9.25 -1.00
N VAL A 333 10.13 8.29 -1.65
CA VAL A 333 11.32 8.56 -2.45
C VAL A 333 10.93 9.39 -3.68
N LEU A 334 9.91 8.94 -4.42
CA LEU A 334 9.42 9.62 -5.62
C LEU A 334 8.85 11.00 -5.32
N SER A 335 8.15 11.19 -4.19
CA SER A 335 7.65 12.52 -3.80
C SER A 335 8.75 13.52 -3.49
N ALA A 336 9.95 13.04 -3.11
CA ALA A 336 11.11 13.91 -2.89
C ALA A 336 11.89 14.17 -4.18
N ASP A 337 11.90 13.20 -5.11
CA ASP A 337 12.64 13.28 -6.37
C ASP A 337 11.87 13.99 -7.49
N LEU A 338 10.54 14.14 -7.37
CA LEU A 338 9.68 14.80 -8.34
C LEU A 338 9.24 16.20 -7.84
N PRO A 339 9.13 17.21 -8.72
CA PRO A 339 9.54 17.22 -10.12
C PRO A 339 11.05 16.97 -10.29
N ASP A 340 11.41 16.21 -11.32
CA ASP A 340 12.79 15.82 -11.56
C ASP A 340 13.62 16.93 -12.19
N LYS A 341 14.92 16.69 -12.39
CA LYS A 341 15.85 17.69 -12.96
C LYS A 341 15.40 18.18 -14.35
N PHE A 342 14.89 17.29 -15.19
CA PHE A 342 14.41 17.65 -16.52
C PHE A 342 13.19 18.58 -16.42
N SER A 343 12.21 18.21 -15.60
CA SER A 343 10.98 18.96 -15.46
C SER A 343 11.18 20.32 -14.78
N LYS A 344 12.08 20.39 -13.78
CA LYS A 344 12.53 21.65 -13.17
C LYS A 344 13.17 22.57 -14.20
N GLY A 345 13.99 22.00 -15.09
CA GLY A 345 14.55 22.72 -16.21
C GLY A 345 13.48 23.27 -17.14
N CYS A 346 12.52 22.44 -17.58
CA CYS A 346 11.40 22.89 -18.40
C CYS A 346 10.62 24.03 -17.75
N ARG A 347 10.40 23.97 -16.43
CA ARG A 347 9.79 25.04 -15.64
C ARG A 347 10.61 26.33 -15.66
N GLU A 348 11.94 26.28 -15.57
CA GLU A 348 12.80 27.46 -15.69
C GLU A 348 12.63 28.14 -17.06
N CYS A 349 12.49 27.35 -18.13
CA CYS A 349 12.36 27.89 -19.48
C CYS A 349 10.99 28.50 -19.80
N TRP A 350 9.91 27.95 -19.26
CA TRP A 350 8.56 28.39 -19.60
C TRP A 350 7.79 29.03 -18.44
N GLY A 351 8.43 29.16 -17.28
CA GLY A 351 7.80 29.56 -16.03
C GLY A 351 6.95 28.44 -15.42
N GLU A 352 6.57 28.65 -14.17
CA GLU A 352 5.62 27.80 -13.46
C GLU A 352 4.23 27.88 -14.10
N LYS A 353 3.60 26.72 -14.33
CA LYS A 353 2.29 26.61 -15.00
C LYS A 353 1.19 26.22 -14.03
N THR A 354 1.54 25.67 -12.89
CA THR A 354 0.62 25.31 -11.82
C THR A 354 -0.02 26.54 -11.16
N GLU A 355 -1.23 26.37 -10.63
CA GLU A 355 -2.00 27.39 -9.90
C GLU A 355 -1.66 27.44 -8.40
N VAL A 356 -0.58 26.80 -7.96
CA VAL A 356 -0.22 26.68 -6.53
C VAL A 356 -0.26 28.04 -5.87
N PHE A 357 -0.68 28.03 -4.60
CA PHE A 357 -0.48 29.08 -3.62
C PHE A 357 0.75 29.90 -3.99
N ARG A 358 0.52 31.01 -4.71
CA ARG A 358 1.52 32.05 -4.78
C ARG A 358 1.81 32.31 -3.33
N THR A 359 3.06 32.14 -2.92
CA THR A 359 3.51 32.78 -1.70
C THR A 359 3.08 34.21 -1.90
N LEU A 360 2.01 34.63 -1.21
CA LEU A 360 1.66 36.02 -1.20
C LEU A 360 2.95 36.63 -0.68
N ASP A 361 3.63 37.41 -1.51
CA ASP A 361 4.66 38.29 -1.03
C ASP A 361 3.91 39.20 -0.09
N VAL A 362 3.87 38.77 1.16
CA VAL A 362 3.17 39.48 2.19
C VAL A 362 4.04 40.69 2.43
N ASP A 363 3.73 41.77 1.71
CA ASP A 363 4.45 43.00 1.88
C ASP A 363 4.33 43.43 3.35
N GLU A 364 5.38 44.10 3.81
CA GLU A 364 5.47 44.56 5.18
C GLU A 364 4.28 45.48 5.54
N GLU A 365 3.64 46.07 4.52
CA GLU A 365 2.46 46.91 4.60
C GLU A 365 1.18 46.09 4.91
N TRP A 366 0.96 44.93 4.28
CA TRP A 366 -0.13 44.01 4.62
C TRP A 366 0.08 43.39 6.00
N LEU A 367 1.31 42.98 6.35
CA LEU A 367 1.66 42.55 7.70
C LEU A 367 1.47 43.66 8.74
N ALA A 368 1.79 44.92 8.39
CA ALA A 368 1.55 46.07 9.25
C ALA A 368 0.05 46.38 9.38
N SER A 369 -0.75 46.17 8.33
CA SER A 369 -2.21 46.35 8.36
C SER A 369 -2.90 45.37 9.31
N LEU A 370 -2.39 44.15 9.42
CA LEU A 370 -2.86 43.15 10.39
C LEU A 370 -2.41 43.46 11.83
N ARG A 371 -1.26 44.14 11.99
CA ARG A 371 -0.77 44.58 13.30
C ARG A 371 -1.41 45.89 13.74
N GLY A 372 -1.89 46.70 12.81
CA GLY A 372 -2.38 48.06 12.99
C GLY A 372 -3.87 48.17 13.30
N ASP A 373 -4.39 47.41 14.26
CA ASP A 373 -5.66 47.78 14.92
C ASP A 373 -5.83 47.20 16.34
N GLN A 374 -4.79 46.60 16.94
CA GLN A 374 -4.76 46.35 18.38
C GLN A 374 -4.27 47.61 19.10
N GLY A 375 -4.96 48.73 18.87
CA GLY A 375 -4.80 49.92 19.68
C GLY A 375 -5.17 49.57 21.12
N ASP A 376 -4.21 49.81 22.03
CA ASP A 376 -4.35 49.82 23.48
C ASP A 376 -5.65 50.52 23.94
N GLN A 377 -6.76 49.78 24.00
CA GLN A 377 -7.88 50.15 24.86
C GLN A 377 -7.52 49.73 26.28
N LYS A 378 -6.71 50.57 26.91
CA LYS A 378 -6.55 50.62 28.36
C LYS A 378 -7.95 50.83 28.97
N PRO A 379 -8.47 49.95 29.83
CA PRO A 379 -9.74 50.18 30.50
C PRO A 379 -9.54 51.35 31.47
N ALA A 380 -10.10 52.51 31.11
CA ALA A 380 -10.26 53.61 32.04
C ALA A 380 -11.62 53.44 32.72
N ASP A 381 -11.57 53.22 34.03
CA ASP A 381 -12.70 53.32 34.94
C ASP A 381 -13.43 54.66 34.77
N GLY A 382 -14.76 54.64 34.73
CA GLY A 382 -15.57 55.75 35.23
C GLY A 382 -16.63 56.34 34.31
N GLU A 383 -17.87 56.16 34.78
CA GLU A 383 -19.04 57.05 34.65
C GLU A 383 -19.85 57.13 33.34
N SER A 384 -21.02 56.52 33.47
CA SER A 384 -22.26 56.73 32.74
C SER A 384 -22.74 58.19 32.65
N LYS A 385 -23.13 58.62 31.45
CA LYS A 385 -24.27 59.51 31.09
C LYS A 385 -24.39 59.50 29.56
N ASP A 386 -25.44 58.92 29.00
CA ASP A 386 -26.76 59.50 28.73
C ASP A 386 -26.87 60.12 27.32
N ALA A 387 -27.86 59.61 26.59
CA ALA A 387 -28.58 60.09 25.41
C ALA A 387 -27.83 60.71 24.21
N GLY A 388 -28.10 60.15 23.02
CA GLY A 388 -28.35 60.97 21.83
C GLY A 388 -27.90 60.40 20.49
N GLU A 389 -28.89 60.15 19.63
CA GLU A 389 -28.83 60.41 18.18
C GLU A 389 -28.20 59.34 17.26
N GLN A 390 -29.04 58.39 16.83
CA GLN A 390 -28.83 57.59 15.62
C GLN A 390 -29.01 58.47 14.38
N THR A 391 -27.96 58.57 13.57
CA THR A 391 -28.05 59.03 12.17
C THR A 391 -27.55 57.94 11.23
N GLU A 392 -28.27 57.83 10.12
CA GLU A 392 -28.16 56.86 9.03
C GLU A 392 -26.81 56.88 8.31
N GLY A 393 -26.41 55.74 7.75
CA GLY A 393 -25.24 55.67 6.86
C GLY A 393 -24.96 54.30 6.24
N THR A 394 -25.79 53.88 5.28
CA THR A 394 -25.43 53.15 4.04
C THR A 394 -24.45 51.97 4.09
N VAL A 395 -25.01 50.76 3.94
CA VAL A 395 -24.32 49.55 3.44
C VAL A 395 -24.53 49.46 1.91
N PRO A 396 -23.50 49.19 1.10
CA PRO A 396 -23.63 49.14 -0.36
C PRO A 396 -24.34 47.86 -0.83
N VAL A 397 -25.32 48.07 -1.70
CA VAL A 397 -26.14 47.10 -2.42
C VAL A 397 -25.28 46.30 -3.41
N ILE A 398 -25.31 44.97 -3.31
CA ILE A 398 -24.81 44.03 -4.31
C ILE A 398 -25.99 43.68 -5.23
N PRO A 399 -25.91 43.88 -6.56
CA PRO A 399 -27.02 43.60 -7.46
C PRO A 399 -27.15 42.11 -7.79
N GLU A 400 -28.35 41.56 -7.57
CA GLU A 400 -28.82 40.31 -8.15
C GLU A 400 -29.02 40.45 -9.67
N PRO A 401 -28.66 39.44 -10.48
CA PRO A 401 -28.99 39.43 -11.90
C PRO A 401 -30.38 38.85 -12.19
N ASP A 402 -31.09 39.58 -13.06
CA ASP A 402 -32.42 39.30 -13.62
C ASP A 402 -32.60 37.87 -14.17
N GLN A 403 -33.70 37.24 -13.74
CA GLN A 403 -34.27 36.05 -14.37
C GLN A 403 -35.28 36.46 -15.46
N ALA A 404 -35.03 36.02 -16.69
CA ALA A 404 -36.00 36.03 -17.77
C ALA A 404 -36.55 34.60 -17.99
N GLU A 405 -37.86 34.45 -17.80
CA GLU A 405 -38.69 33.34 -18.27
C GLU A 405 -38.60 33.18 -19.80
N PRO A 406 -38.65 31.95 -20.34
CA PRO A 406 -39.98 31.44 -20.73
C PRO A 406 -40.18 29.92 -20.58
N GLY A 407 -41.38 29.55 -20.10
CA GLY A 407 -42.37 28.86 -20.94
C GLY A 407 -42.13 27.40 -21.39
N ALA A 408 -42.70 26.49 -20.59
CA ALA A 408 -43.57 25.37 -20.98
C ALA A 408 -43.00 24.01 -21.48
N GLU A 409 -43.61 22.97 -20.88
CA GLU A 409 -43.76 21.55 -21.27
C GLU A 409 -42.63 20.56 -20.91
N ALA A 410 -42.85 19.76 -19.84
CA ALA A 410 -43.07 18.32 -19.93
C ALA A 410 -43.23 17.67 -18.53
N GLU A 411 -43.85 16.51 -18.52
CA GLU A 411 -44.40 15.79 -17.38
C GLU A 411 -43.40 15.03 -16.49
N ALA A 412 -43.93 14.64 -15.32
CA ALA A 412 -43.77 13.36 -14.64
C ALA A 412 -42.62 13.17 -13.62
N ALA A 413 -43.09 13.08 -12.36
CA ALA A 413 -42.71 12.11 -11.32
C ALA A 413 -41.31 12.23 -10.68
N SER A 414 -41.28 12.60 -9.40
CA SER A 414 -40.69 11.74 -8.35
C SER A 414 -41.00 12.27 -6.95
N ALA A 415 -41.14 11.34 -6.02
CA ALA A 415 -41.62 11.50 -4.65
C ALA A 415 -40.63 12.22 -3.72
N ALA A 416 -41.20 12.98 -2.77
CA ALA A 416 -40.50 13.61 -1.66
C ALA A 416 -40.25 12.62 -0.50
N PRO A 417 -39.13 12.75 0.25
CA PRO A 417 -39.03 12.22 1.59
C PRO A 417 -39.41 13.27 2.64
N ALA A 418 -40.07 12.76 3.69
CA ALA A 418 -40.67 13.48 4.80
C ALA A 418 -39.63 14.08 5.76
N GLN A 419 -40.05 15.19 6.37
CA GLN A 419 -39.39 15.93 7.44
C GLN A 419 -39.43 15.13 8.75
N LEU A 420 -38.34 15.15 9.51
CA LEU A 420 -38.21 14.54 10.83
C LEU A 420 -38.31 15.62 11.90
N ASP A 421 -39.28 15.43 12.79
CA ASP A 421 -39.63 16.29 13.92
C ASP A 421 -38.56 16.32 15.01
N VAL A 422 -38.43 17.51 15.60
CA VAL A 422 -37.66 17.85 16.79
C VAL A 422 -38.56 17.70 18.03
N VAL A 423 -38.12 16.97 19.06
CA VAL A 423 -38.69 17.06 20.43
C VAL A 423 -37.56 16.89 21.48
N PRO A 424 -37.58 17.62 22.62
CA PRO A 424 -36.41 17.89 23.44
C PRO A 424 -36.32 17.12 24.78
N GLU A 425 -35.10 17.17 25.32
CA GLU A 425 -34.62 17.24 26.71
C GLU A 425 -35.64 17.28 27.87
N GLU A 426 -35.50 16.36 28.83
CA GLU A 426 -35.76 16.59 30.26
C GLU A 426 -34.84 15.73 31.16
N ALA A 427 -34.52 16.31 32.32
CA ALA A 427 -33.52 15.91 33.31
C ALA A 427 -34.13 15.19 34.55
N GLN A 428 -33.23 14.83 35.49
CA GLN A 428 -33.42 14.29 36.87
C GLN A 428 -33.33 12.76 36.98
N GLY A 429 -32.62 12.13 37.93
CA GLY A 429 -31.81 12.59 39.07
C GLY A 429 -31.41 11.38 39.95
N ASN A 430 -30.22 11.47 40.56
CA ASN A 430 -29.69 10.78 41.77
C ASN A 430 -30.03 9.31 42.09
N GLN A 431 -28.99 8.48 42.23
CA GLN A 431 -28.66 7.86 43.53
C GLN A 431 -27.21 7.35 43.60
N GLU A 432 -26.52 7.76 44.68
CA GLU A 432 -25.23 7.25 45.15
C GLU A 432 -25.30 5.77 45.49
N GLU A 433 -24.27 4.99 45.13
CA GLU A 433 -23.67 4.02 46.06
C GLU A 433 -22.24 3.63 45.66
N LYS A 434 -21.39 3.56 46.68
CA LYS A 434 -19.93 3.40 46.63
C LYS A 434 -19.50 1.99 46.21
N ALA A 435 -18.57 1.88 45.26
CA ALA A 435 -17.58 0.79 45.26
C ALA A 435 -16.32 1.16 44.45
N SER A 436 -15.19 1.12 45.14
CA SER A 436 -13.82 1.36 44.67
C SER A 436 -13.38 0.43 43.54
N GLY A 437 -12.63 0.92 42.54
CA GLY A 437 -11.88 0.02 41.66
C GLY A 437 -11.32 0.61 40.36
N TRP A 438 -10.13 1.23 40.45
CA TRP A 438 -9.09 1.37 39.42
C TRP A 438 -9.52 1.68 37.98
N GLY A 439 -9.55 2.97 37.64
CA GLY A 439 -9.58 3.45 36.26
C GLY A 439 -9.40 4.97 36.21
N ALA A 440 -8.15 5.45 36.25
CA ALA A 440 -7.87 6.86 35.98
C ALA A 440 -8.05 7.11 34.48
N VAL A 441 -9.18 7.71 34.15
CA VAL A 441 -9.47 8.39 32.90
C VAL A 441 -8.69 9.69 32.89
N TRP A 442 -8.04 9.97 31.77
CA TRP A 442 -7.31 11.17 31.43
C TRP A 442 -8.33 12.06 30.75
N ASP A 443 -9.13 12.72 31.58
CA ASP A 443 -10.02 13.80 31.17
C ASP A 443 -9.34 15.11 31.58
N SER A 444 -9.08 15.95 30.59
CA SER A 444 -8.35 17.20 30.72
C SER A 444 -9.35 18.34 30.66
N THR A 445 -9.84 18.78 31.82
CA THR A 445 -10.39 20.13 32.01
C THR A 445 -10.26 20.55 33.47
N ALA A 446 -9.22 21.32 33.76
CA ALA A 446 -9.23 22.35 34.81
C ALA A 446 -7.95 23.19 34.66
N ASP A 447 -8.14 24.34 34.03
CA ASP A 447 -7.63 25.65 34.45
C ASP A 447 -6.90 25.64 35.81
N GLU A 448 -5.56 25.74 35.79
CA GLU A 448 -4.76 26.10 36.97
C GLU A 448 -3.39 26.65 36.53
N GLY A 449 -3.00 27.75 37.18
CA GLY A 449 -2.06 28.75 36.68
C GLY A 449 -0.59 28.33 36.61
N TRP A 450 0.06 28.85 35.57
CA TRP A 450 1.51 28.86 35.40
C TRP A 450 2.13 29.93 36.30
N GLY A 451 2.81 29.53 37.38
CA GLY A 451 3.56 30.48 38.19
C GLY A 451 4.11 29.95 39.51
N ALA A 452 4.99 28.95 39.47
CA ALA A 452 6.05 28.77 40.48
C ALA A 452 7.09 27.78 39.93
N VAL A 453 8.22 28.33 39.49
CA VAL A 453 9.44 27.57 39.20
C VAL A 453 10.14 27.35 40.52
N ASP A 454 10.22 26.09 40.96
CA ASP A 454 11.20 25.69 41.97
C ASP A 454 12.58 25.65 41.29
N GLU A 455 13.43 26.57 41.73
CA GLU A 455 14.87 26.53 41.59
C GLU A 455 15.40 25.25 42.25
N ASP A 456 16.30 24.53 41.55
CA ASP A 456 17.16 23.43 42.00
C ASP A 456 16.95 22.13 41.22
N ASN A 457 17.40 22.10 39.96
CA ASN A 457 17.93 20.85 39.43
C ASN A 457 19.13 21.09 38.50
N ASP A 458 20.28 21.09 39.15
CA ASP A 458 21.63 21.16 38.64
C ASP A 458 22.00 19.84 37.94
N TRP A 459 21.83 19.79 36.61
CA TRP A 459 22.41 18.78 35.73
C TRP A 459 23.18 19.45 34.59
N ALA A 460 24.10 20.33 34.97
CA ALA A 460 25.13 20.86 34.09
C ALA A 460 26.10 19.75 33.64
N MET A 461 25.72 19.01 32.59
CA MET A 461 26.69 18.31 31.74
C MET A 461 27.27 19.33 30.76
N ASN A 462 28.46 19.79 31.11
CA ASN A 462 29.39 20.51 30.24
C ASN A 462 29.54 19.75 28.90
N THR A 463 28.90 20.27 27.86
CA THR A 463 29.23 19.94 26.48
C THR A 463 29.61 21.26 25.85
N GLU A 464 30.92 21.50 25.73
CA GLU A 464 31.47 22.59 24.93
C GLU A 464 30.87 22.44 23.52
N LYS A 465 29.94 23.33 23.21
CA LYS A 465 29.25 23.42 21.93
C LYS A 465 30.26 24.09 20.98
N PRO A 466 30.71 23.45 19.90
CA PRO A 466 31.51 24.15 18.91
C PRO A 466 30.66 25.30 18.35
N GLU A 467 31.13 26.52 18.60
CA GLU A 467 30.61 27.73 17.99
C GLU A 467 30.93 27.66 16.48
N ASP A 468 29.95 28.03 15.65
CA ASP A 468 30.02 28.22 14.19
C ASP A 468 29.77 27.01 13.25
N GLU A 469 28.83 26.13 13.57
CA GLU A 469 28.00 25.50 12.52
C GLU A 469 26.63 26.20 12.52
N VAL A 470 26.47 27.18 11.62
CA VAL A 470 25.15 27.65 11.23
C VAL A 470 24.44 26.45 10.61
N GLU A 471 23.57 25.79 11.37
CA GLU A 471 22.63 24.81 10.83
C GLU A 471 21.81 25.53 9.76
N GLU A 472 22.26 25.45 8.50
CA GLU A 472 21.51 25.90 7.34
C GLU A 472 20.15 25.24 7.43
N ASN A 473 19.12 26.06 7.59
CA ASN A 473 17.77 25.60 7.80
C ASN A 473 17.42 24.64 6.65
N PRO A 474 17.19 23.33 6.87
CA PRO A 474 17.02 22.34 5.80
C PRO A 474 15.77 22.60 4.94
N TRP A 475 14.94 23.56 5.34
CA TRP A 475 13.78 24.06 4.61
C TRP A 475 14.11 25.16 3.60
N VAL A 476 15.29 25.79 3.69
CA VAL A 476 15.80 26.75 2.71
C VAL A 476 16.87 26.03 1.89
N THR A 477 16.44 25.08 1.06
CA THR A 477 17.32 24.46 0.09
C THR A 477 17.89 25.56 -0.80
N ALA A 478 19.20 25.78 -0.74
CA ALA A 478 19.88 26.64 -1.70
C ALA A 478 19.37 26.26 -3.08
N ARG A 479 18.83 27.23 -3.83
CA ARG A 479 18.43 27.03 -5.22
C ARG A 479 19.70 26.62 -5.96
N GLU A 480 19.93 25.33 -6.11
CA GLU A 480 20.93 24.84 -7.04
C GLU A 480 20.50 25.39 -8.40
N ASP A 481 21.38 26.18 -9.03
CA ASP A 481 21.18 26.73 -10.37
C ASP A 481 21.20 25.56 -11.38
N LEU A 482 20.11 24.79 -11.40
CA LEU A 482 19.88 23.66 -12.28
C LEU A 482 19.46 24.19 -13.66
N SER A 483 20.36 24.92 -14.32
CA SER A 483 20.07 25.36 -15.68
C SER A 483 19.99 24.15 -16.61
N LEU A 484 18.98 24.13 -17.50
CA LEU A 484 18.85 23.10 -18.54
C LEU A 484 20.14 22.91 -19.35
N GLU A 485 20.95 23.95 -19.48
CA GLU A 485 22.22 23.90 -20.20
C GLU A 485 23.18 22.85 -19.63
N HIS A 486 23.24 22.75 -18.30
CA HIS A 486 24.09 21.78 -17.61
C HIS A 486 23.56 20.35 -17.72
N LEU A 487 22.23 20.20 -17.72
CA LEU A 487 21.60 18.87 -17.77
C LEU A 487 21.57 18.29 -19.18
N LEU A 488 21.34 19.15 -20.18
CA LEU A 488 20.95 18.73 -21.52
C LEU A 488 22.04 18.91 -22.57
N GLY A 489 23.13 19.59 -22.22
CA GLY A 489 24.17 19.97 -23.16
C GLY A 489 23.70 21.04 -24.16
N PRO A 490 24.61 21.52 -25.02
CA PRO A 490 24.40 22.71 -25.84
C PRO A 490 23.25 22.58 -26.86
N SER A 491 22.93 21.37 -27.33
CA SER A 491 21.89 21.17 -28.35
C SER A 491 20.45 21.32 -27.85
N LEU A 492 20.24 21.31 -26.54
CA LEU A 492 18.91 21.39 -25.95
C LEU A 492 18.64 22.73 -25.28
N VAL A 493 19.65 23.62 -25.22
CA VAL A 493 19.48 25.05 -24.86
C VAL A 493 18.50 25.74 -25.80
N GLU A 494 18.35 25.24 -27.02
CA GLU A 494 17.46 25.79 -28.04
C GLU A 494 16.02 25.25 -27.92
N LEU A 495 15.74 24.39 -26.93
CA LEU A 495 14.40 23.88 -26.66
C LEU A 495 13.35 25.00 -26.52
N PRO A 496 13.58 26.10 -25.77
CA PRO A 496 12.61 27.20 -25.64
C PRO A 496 12.45 28.01 -26.93
N THR A 497 13.42 27.93 -27.85
CA THR A 497 13.34 28.64 -29.15
C THR A 497 12.46 27.89 -30.15
N THR A 498 12.41 26.56 -30.06
CA THR A 498 11.68 25.69 -30.99
C THR A 498 10.36 25.17 -30.44
N HIS A 499 10.20 25.13 -29.12
CA HIS A 499 9.02 24.61 -28.43
C HIS A 499 8.42 25.64 -27.47
N THR A 500 7.13 25.45 -27.17
CA THR A 500 6.34 26.20 -26.20
C THR A 500 5.44 25.21 -25.44
N THR A 501 4.71 25.69 -24.44
CA THR A 501 3.75 24.88 -23.69
C THR A 501 2.42 24.79 -24.43
N GLY A 502 1.83 23.59 -24.48
CA GLY A 502 0.53 23.29 -25.07
C GLY A 502 -0.56 23.16 -24.00
N VAL A 503 -1.16 21.98 -23.91
CA VAL A 503 -2.13 21.65 -22.85
C VAL A 503 -1.46 21.68 -21.47
N VAL A 504 -2.11 22.32 -20.51
CA VAL A 504 -1.76 22.27 -19.08
C VAL A 504 -2.90 21.64 -18.31
N GLU A 505 -2.65 20.50 -17.68
CA GLU A 505 -3.65 19.67 -17.02
C GLU A 505 -3.25 19.35 -15.58
N GLN A 506 -4.15 19.55 -14.63
CA GLN A 506 -4.05 19.07 -13.27
C GLN A 506 -4.88 17.79 -13.12
N SER A 507 -4.25 16.65 -12.79
CA SER A 507 -4.95 15.36 -12.65
C SER A 507 -4.12 14.29 -11.94
N LEU A 508 -4.79 13.20 -11.52
CA LEU A 508 -4.13 11.94 -11.14
C LEU A 508 -3.92 11.05 -12.37
N ARG A 509 -2.68 10.64 -12.60
CA ARG A 509 -2.30 9.70 -13.65
C ARG A 509 -1.59 8.47 -13.09
N ARG A 510 -1.84 7.30 -13.68
CA ARG A 510 -1.24 6.00 -13.32
C ARG A 510 -0.20 5.58 -14.33
N ILE A 511 0.97 5.13 -13.86
CA ILE A 511 2.02 4.57 -14.72
C ILE A 511 1.55 3.27 -15.35
N THR A 512 1.41 3.24 -16.68
CA THR A 512 1.03 2.05 -17.44
C THR A 512 2.22 1.45 -18.18
N GLU A 513 3.13 2.28 -18.68
CA GLU A 513 4.32 1.83 -19.41
C GLU A 513 5.57 2.61 -19.01
N LEU A 514 6.70 1.89 -18.95
CA LEU A 514 8.04 2.43 -18.73
C LEU A 514 8.88 2.06 -19.96
N ILE A 515 9.28 3.06 -20.73
CA ILE A 515 10.01 2.89 -21.99
C ILE A 515 11.44 3.39 -21.77
N PRO A 516 12.44 2.50 -21.69
CA PRO A 516 13.83 2.90 -21.48
C PRO A 516 14.38 3.65 -22.70
N ILE A 517 15.53 4.30 -22.52
CA ILE A 517 16.25 4.97 -23.61
C ILE A 517 16.58 3.93 -24.70
N PRO A 518 16.22 4.16 -25.98
CA PRO A 518 16.50 3.21 -27.04
C PRO A 518 18.00 3.09 -27.30
N THR A 519 18.57 1.89 -27.15
CA THR A 519 20.00 1.62 -27.32
C THR A 519 20.49 1.66 -28.76
N ASN A 520 19.59 1.54 -29.74
CA ASN A 520 19.92 1.35 -31.16
C ASN A 520 19.57 2.55 -32.07
N LEU A 521 19.50 3.77 -31.53
CA LEU A 521 19.20 4.93 -32.36
C LEU A 521 20.39 5.27 -33.27
N PRO A 522 20.18 5.44 -34.60
CA PRO A 522 21.24 5.68 -35.56
C PRO A 522 22.10 6.86 -35.12
N PRO A 523 23.43 6.81 -35.28
CA PRO A 523 24.33 7.85 -34.81
C PRO A 523 23.89 9.23 -35.35
N LYS A 524 24.01 10.27 -34.51
CA LYS A 524 23.71 11.66 -34.86
C LYS A 524 24.39 11.97 -36.19
N SER A 525 23.61 12.14 -37.26
CA SER A 525 24.17 12.50 -38.56
C SER A 525 24.87 13.84 -38.39
N ALA A 526 26.18 13.85 -38.58
CA ALA A 526 27.00 15.04 -38.51
C ALA A 526 26.69 15.92 -39.73
N GLU A 527 25.57 16.64 -39.72
CA GLU A 527 25.19 17.53 -40.83
C GLU A 527 24.79 18.92 -40.35
N GLU A 528 25.62 19.85 -40.85
CA GLU A 528 25.43 21.27 -41.16
C GLU A 528 24.89 22.21 -40.07
N ALA A 529 25.76 23.17 -39.72
CA ALA A 529 25.54 24.33 -38.84
C ALA A 529 24.51 25.33 -39.40
N GLY A 530 23.31 24.84 -39.71
CA GLY A 530 22.13 25.60 -40.08
C GLY A 530 21.06 25.53 -38.99
N ALA A 531 20.04 26.38 -39.13
CA ALA A 531 18.97 26.59 -38.17
C ALA A 531 18.42 25.30 -37.52
N VAL A 532 18.13 25.43 -36.23
CA VAL A 532 17.80 24.34 -35.32
C VAL A 532 16.41 23.80 -35.64
N ASP A 533 16.36 22.57 -36.15
CA ASP A 533 15.10 21.91 -36.44
C ASP A 533 14.48 21.35 -35.15
N ALA A 534 13.22 21.70 -34.88
CA ALA A 534 12.43 21.16 -33.78
C ALA A 534 12.40 19.61 -33.80
N ALA A 535 12.40 19.00 -34.99
CA ALA A 535 12.44 17.54 -35.11
C ALA A 535 13.78 16.93 -34.67
N ALA A 536 14.89 17.65 -34.82
CA ALA A 536 16.19 17.22 -34.34
C ALA A 536 16.27 17.30 -32.81
N ILE A 537 15.68 18.33 -32.22
CA ILE A 537 15.55 18.46 -30.76
C ILE A 537 14.71 17.32 -30.17
N GLU A 538 13.54 17.03 -30.76
CA GLU A 538 12.70 15.90 -30.31
C GLU A 538 13.43 14.56 -30.40
N LEU A 539 14.23 14.34 -31.46
CA LEU A 539 15.05 13.14 -31.57
C LEU A 539 16.11 13.08 -30.45
N GLU A 540 16.74 14.21 -30.12
CA GLU A 540 17.72 14.27 -29.03
C GLU A 540 17.08 14.03 -27.65
N LEU A 541 15.84 14.51 -27.45
CA LEU A 541 15.06 14.20 -26.25
C LEU A 541 14.80 12.69 -26.15
N GLU A 542 14.41 12.02 -27.24
CA GLU A 542 14.21 10.56 -27.27
C GLU A 542 15.49 9.76 -27.01
N ARG A 543 16.66 10.34 -27.33
CA ARG A 543 17.97 9.71 -27.08
C ARG A 543 18.46 9.90 -25.65
N THR A 544 18.02 10.96 -24.98
CA THR A 544 18.54 11.37 -23.68
C THR A 544 17.62 10.93 -22.54
N PHE A 545 16.31 11.00 -22.75
CA PHE A 545 15.33 10.76 -21.69
C PHE A 545 14.52 9.49 -21.92
N PRO A 546 14.42 8.60 -20.92
CA PRO A 546 13.40 7.57 -20.92
C PRO A 546 12.00 8.19 -20.87
N LYS A 547 11.00 7.41 -21.30
CA LYS A 547 9.61 7.83 -21.40
C LYS A 547 8.73 7.04 -20.43
N VAL A 548 7.80 7.74 -19.81
CA VAL A 548 6.80 7.17 -18.90
C VAL A 548 5.43 7.44 -19.49
N VAL A 549 4.68 6.38 -19.78
CA VAL A 549 3.29 6.52 -20.27
C VAL A 549 2.37 6.47 -19.05
N LEU A 550 1.58 7.53 -18.89
CA LEU A 550 0.64 7.68 -17.80
C LEU A 550 -0.79 7.73 -18.33
N SER A 551 -1.65 6.86 -17.83
CA SER A 551 -3.08 6.84 -18.15
C SER A 551 -3.89 7.54 -17.07
N PRO A 552 -5.02 8.19 -17.41
CA PRO A 552 -5.85 8.85 -16.41
C PRO A 552 -6.44 7.85 -15.41
N TRP A 553 -6.60 8.28 -14.16
CA TRP A 553 -7.32 7.52 -13.13
C TRP A 553 -8.37 8.40 -12.47
N LEU A 554 -9.60 8.31 -12.97
CA LEU A 554 -10.74 9.12 -12.53
C LEU A 554 -11.37 8.55 -11.25
N ASN A 555 -12.00 9.42 -10.44
CA ASN A 555 -12.84 9.05 -9.29
C ASN A 555 -12.16 8.06 -8.30
N TRP A 556 -10.85 8.21 -8.12
CA TRP A 556 -10.01 7.25 -7.39
C TRP A 556 -10.08 7.38 -5.87
N ASP A 557 -10.49 8.55 -5.37
CA ASP A 557 -10.36 8.99 -3.97
C ASP A 557 -11.68 9.03 -3.20
N GLY A 558 -12.82 8.80 -3.86
CA GLY A 558 -14.13 8.98 -3.24
C GLY A 558 -14.38 10.40 -2.72
N GLY A 559 -13.68 11.41 -3.27
CA GLY A 559 -13.80 12.82 -2.88
C GLY A 559 -12.84 13.31 -1.80
N GLU A 560 -11.84 12.52 -1.37
CA GLU A 560 -10.83 12.97 -0.38
C GLU A 560 -9.88 14.07 -0.93
N MET A 561 -9.63 14.10 -2.23
CA MET A 561 -8.80 15.05 -2.98
C MET A 561 -9.50 15.56 -4.26
N PRO A 562 -10.62 16.32 -4.14
CA PRO A 562 -11.44 16.74 -5.27
C PRO A 562 -10.68 17.42 -6.41
N ALA A 563 -9.60 18.14 -6.09
CA ALA A 563 -8.77 18.85 -7.08
C ALA A 563 -8.06 17.94 -8.08
N TYR A 564 -7.92 16.64 -7.78
CA TYR A 564 -7.23 15.66 -8.63
C TYR A 564 -8.09 14.43 -8.96
N SER A 565 -9.33 14.35 -8.45
CA SER A 565 -10.26 13.25 -8.75
C SER A 565 -10.70 13.26 -10.20
N ASP A 566 -10.95 14.46 -10.72
CA ASP A 566 -11.30 14.72 -12.12
C ASP A 566 -10.24 15.65 -12.73
N PRO A 567 -9.82 15.42 -13.99
CA PRO A 567 -8.88 16.29 -14.66
C PRO A 567 -9.42 17.72 -14.77
N ARG A 568 -8.55 18.69 -14.50
CA ARG A 568 -8.84 20.11 -14.66
C ARG A 568 -7.82 20.73 -15.61
N ILE A 569 -8.29 21.48 -16.61
CA ILE A 569 -7.43 22.25 -17.49
C ILE A 569 -7.22 23.62 -16.86
N LEU A 570 -5.96 24.03 -16.75
CA LEU A 570 -5.59 25.31 -16.13
C LEU A 570 -5.68 26.45 -17.15
N ASP A 571 -5.87 27.68 -16.66
CA ASP A 571 -5.99 28.87 -17.51
C ASP A 571 -4.71 29.17 -18.32
N THR A 572 -3.58 28.60 -17.91
CA THR A 572 -2.29 28.70 -18.61
C THR A 572 -2.19 27.77 -19.82
N SER A 573 -3.18 26.90 -20.04
CA SER A 573 -3.26 25.97 -21.16
C SER A 573 -3.49 26.70 -22.49
N GLN A 574 -2.74 26.31 -23.52
CA GLN A 574 -2.84 26.87 -24.89
C GLN A 574 -3.24 25.81 -25.93
N GLY A 575 -3.41 24.55 -25.51
CA GLY A 575 -3.72 23.43 -26.39
C GLY A 575 -5.21 23.21 -26.61
N ASN A 576 -5.55 22.50 -27.69
CA ASN A 576 -6.92 22.07 -27.95
C ASN A 576 -7.31 20.92 -27.03
N VAL A 577 -8.32 21.12 -26.20
CA VAL A 577 -8.82 20.14 -25.24
C VAL A 577 -10.29 19.84 -25.49
N ALA A 578 -10.71 18.60 -25.24
CA ALA A 578 -12.11 18.21 -25.24
C ALA A 578 -12.89 19.01 -24.18
N ASN A 579 -14.18 19.25 -24.39
CA ASN A 579 -14.99 19.95 -23.39
C ASN A 579 -15.30 19.02 -22.21
N PRO A 580 -15.28 19.50 -20.96
CA PRO A 580 -15.74 18.74 -19.80
C PRO A 580 -17.25 18.45 -19.89
N PRO A 581 -17.78 17.44 -19.16
CA PRO A 581 -17.08 16.59 -18.19
C PRO A 581 -16.19 15.52 -18.84
N TYR A 582 -15.07 15.20 -18.18
CA TYR A 582 -14.18 14.13 -18.61
C TYR A 582 -14.62 12.81 -17.98
N THR A 583 -15.16 11.91 -18.79
CA THR A 583 -15.62 10.59 -18.34
C THR A 583 -14.82 9.48 -18.99
N THR A 584 -14.79 8.31 -18.35
CA THR A 584 -14.22 7.12 -18.96
C THR A 584 -15.06 6.74 -20.17
N ARG A 585 -14.39 6.67 -21.31
CA ARG A 585 -15.01 6.33 -22.57
C ARG A 585 -15.53 4.90 -22.58
N THR A 586 -16.77 4.76 -23.01
CA THR A 586 -17.48 3.50 -23.25
C THR A 586 -17.37 3.09 -24.72
N ALA A 587 -17.75 1.85 -25.02
CA ALA A 587 -17.72 1.34 -26.40
C ALA A 587 -18.64 2.11 -27.36
N ASP A 588 -19.65 2.81 -26.82
CA ASP A 588 -20.65 3.56 -27.58
C ASP A 588 -20.22 5.01 -27.90
N ASP A 589 -19.12 5.49 -27.31
CA ASP A 589 -18.69 6.88 -27.44
C ASP A 589 -17.98 7.17 -28.79
N PRO A 590 -18.24 8.34 -29.41
CA PRO A 590 -17.76 8.70 -30.75
C PRO A 590 -16.24 8.82 -30.81
N PRO A 591 -15.56 8.30 -31.87
CA PRO A 591 -14.09 8.20 -31.99
C PRO A 591 -13.37 9.49 -31.57
N ALA A 592 -12.20 9.36 -30.93
CA ALA A 592 -11.41 10.51 -30.48
C ALA A 592 -11.18 11.49 -31.64
N THR A 593 -11.45 12.77 -31.40
CA THR A 593 -11.27 13.80 -32.42
C THR A 593 -9.77 14.01 -32.65
N PRO A 594 -9.24 13.80 -33.86
CA PRO A 594 -7.81 13.92 -34.10
C PRO A 594 -7.29 15.32 -33.75
N GLY A 595 -6.27 15.39 -32.89
CA GLY A 595 -5.62 16.65 -32.50
C GLY A 595 -6.30 17.41 -31.36
N VAL A 596 -7.31 16.82 -30.71
CA VAL A 596 -7.91 17.32 -29.48
C VAL A 596 -7.51 16.36 -28.36
N HIS A 597 -6.90 16.87 -27.28
CA HIS A 597 -6.53 16.07 -26.10
C HIS A 597 -7.76 15.82 -25.24
N ASP A 598 -8.00 14.58 -24.86
CA ASP A 598 -9.04 14.18 -23.91
C ASP A 598 -8.40 13.76 -22.57
N PRO A 599 -8.39 14.63 -21.55
CA PRO A 599 -7.83 14.32 -20.22
C PRO A 599 -8.39 13.06 -19.57
N GLY A 600 -9.64 12.69 -19.87
CA GLY A 600 -10.31 11.54 -19.27
C GLY A 600 -9.87 10.19 -19.84
N ASN A 601 -9.26 10.18 -21.04
CA ASN A 601 -9.01 8.95 -21.79
C ASN A 601 -7.61 8.87 -22.40
N ASP A 602 -7.05 10.00 -22.83
CA ASP A 602 -5.77 10.01 -23.55
C ASP A 602 -4.60 9.82 -22.58
N PRO A 603 -3.69 8.87 -22.86
CA PRO A 603 -2.46 8.74 -22.08
C PRO A 603 -1.49 9.89 -22.42
N VAL A 604 -0.73 10.33 -21.41
CA VAL A 604 0.36 11.29 -21.59
C VAL A 604 1.70 10.57 -21.57
N THR A 605 2.66 11.04 -22.38
CA THR A 605 4.02 10.49 -22.41
C THR A 605 4.98 11.50 -21.80
N VAL A 606 5.37 11.25 -20.56
CA VAL A 606 6.24 12.12 -19.77
C VAL A 606 7.70 11.73 -19.99
N LEU A 607 8.55 12.70 -20.32
CA LEU A 607 9.99 12.53 -20.32
C LEU A 607 10.50 12.71 -18.89
N VAL A 608 11.33 11.78 -18.41
CA VAL A 608 11.87 11.80 -17.05
C VAL A 608 13.37 11.58 -17.04
N HIS A 609 14.06 12.14 -16.06
CA HIS A 609 15.49 11.96 -15.85
C HIS A 609 15.81 10.49 -15.51
N PRO A 610 16.91 9.92 -16.04
CA PRO A 610 17.31 8.53 -15.79
C PRO A 610 17.34 8.14 -14.30
N ASP A 611 17.91 8.99 -13.43
CA ASP A 611 17.98 8.75 -11.97
C ASP A 611 16.61 8.49 -11.31
N VAL A 612 15.55 9.10 -11.84
CA VAL A 612 14.18 8.93 -11.33
C VAL A 612 13.52 7.73 -12.01
N PHE A 613 13.78 7.51 -13.30
CA PHE A 613 13.22 6.40 -14.07
C PHE A 613 13.49 5.03 -13.43
N GLU A 614 14.69 4.81 -12.90
CA GLU A 614 15.07 3.55 -12.24
C GLU A 614 14.25 3.25 -10.97
N LYS A 615 13.63 4.28 -10.37
CA LYS A 615 12.83 4.18 -9.15
C LYS A 615 11.34 4.02 -9.44
N LEU A 616 10.91 4.25 -10.69
CA LEU A 616 9.50 4.17 -11.08
C LEU A 616 9.06 2.71 -11.18
N VAL A 617 7.85 2.44 -10.69
CA VAL A 617 7.21 1.12 -10.76
C VAL A 617 5.87 1.25 -11.45
N LYS A 618 5.58 0.32 -12.36
CA LYS A 618 4.27 0.26 -13.04
C LYS A 618 3.14 0.18 -12.02
N GLY A 619 2.08 0.92 -12.26
CA GLY A 619 0.92 0.99 -11.38
C GLY A 619 0.97 2.13 -10.35
N ILE A 620 2.14 2.65 -9.98
CA ILE A 620 2.21 3.84 -9.11
C ILE A 620 1.49 5.01 -9.78
N CYS A 621 0.85 5.83 -8.95
CA CYS A 621 0.02 6.93 -9.40
C CYS A 621 0.58 8.25 -8.90
N ILE A 622 0.52 9.27 -9.73
CA ILE A 622 1.09 10.57 -9.48
C ILE A 622 -0.03 11.59 -9.71
N ALA A 623 -0.29 12.41 -8.70
CA ALA A 623 -1.18 13.57 -8.79
C ALA A 623 -0.30 14.78 -9.01
N GLY A 624 -0.58 15.54 -10.05
CA GLY A 624 0.26 16.68 -10.38
C GLY A 624 -0.29 17.54 -11.51
N THR A 625 0.52 18.52 -11.90
CA THR A 625 0.28 19.38 -13.04
C THR A 625 1.17 18.93 -14.20
N TRP A 626 0.54 18.50 -15.29
CA TRP A 626 1.15 17.97 -16.49
C TRP A 626 1.16 19.03 -17.58
N VAL A 627 2.31 19.23 -18.23
CA VAL A 627 2.45 20.24 -19.28
C VAL A 627 2.92 19.59 -20.56
N GLN A 628 2.14 19.77 -21.62
CA GLN A 628 2.47 19.32 -22.95
C GLN A 628 3.53 20.23 -23.58
N MET A 629 4.53 19.64 -24.21
CA MET A 629 5.50 20.33 -25.05
C MET A 629 5.01 20.33 -26.50
N VAL A 630 4.87 21.52 -27.09
CA VAL A 630 4.42 21.68 -28.49
C VAL A 630 5.41 22.53 -29.27
N ARG A 631 5.59 22.22 -30.56
CA ARG A 631 6.46 23.02 -31.44
C ARG A 631 5.88 24.42 -31.64
N LYS A 632 6.74 25.44 -31.63
CA LYS A 632 6.35 26.79 -32.03
C LYS A 632 6.00 26.81 -33.53
N PRO A 633 4.99 27.59 -33.95
CA PRO A 633 4.72 27.77 -35.37
C PRO A 633 5.93 28.43 -36.03
N VAL A 634 6.46 27.84 -37.10
CA VAL A 634 7.52 28.45 -37.88
C VAL A 634 6.93 29.67 -38.57
N GLU A 635 7.37 30.86 -38.18
CA GLU A 635 6.97 32.07 -38.89
C GLU A 635 7.39 31.93 -40.37
N PRO A 636 6.47 32.15 -41.32
CA PRO A 636 6.80 32.06 -42.73
C PRO A 636 7.84 33.14 -43.05
N SER A 637 9.12 32.78 -43.12
CA SER A 637 10.15 33.77 -43.47
C SER A 637 9.87 34.29 -44.87
N ASP A 638 9.82 35.61 -45.05
CA ASP A 638 9.49 36.30 -46.31
C ASP A 638 10.46 36.01 -47.47
N ALA A 639 11.51 35.20 -47.24
CA ALA A 639 12.54 34.87 -48.22
C ALA A 639 12.31 33.53 -48.96
N ALA A 640 11.07 33.15 -49.27
CA ALA A 640 10.77 31.88 -49.93
C ALA A 640 11.37 31.78 -51.36
N PRO A 641 12.35 30.89 -51.62
CA PRO A 641 12.80 30.59 -52.97
C PRO A 641 11.76 29.71 -53.69
N ALA A 642 11.60 29.94 -55.00
CA ALA A 642 10.60 29.29 -55.84
C ALA A 642 10.51 27.76 -55.65
N ALA A 643 9.28 27.30 -55.40
CA ALA A 643 8.89 25.94 -55.07
C ALA A 643 9.42 24.88 -56.07
N LYS A 644 10.46 24.14 -55.67
CA LYS A 644 10.74 22.81 -56.26
C LYS A 644 9.85 21.79 -55.57
N LYS A 645 8.95 21.16 -56.34
CA LYS A 645 8.06 20.06 -55.94
C LYS A 645 8.85 18.88 -55.35
N LYS A 646 9.13 18.89 -54.05
CA LYS A 646 9.68 17.72 -53.33
C LYS A 646 8.57 16.71 -53.02
N LYS A 647 8.91 15.45 -53.27
CA LYS A 647 8.08 14.24 -53.13
C LYS A 647 7.44 14.16 -51.74
N LYS A 648 6.14 13.89 -51.68
CA LYS A 648 5.30 13.79 -50.46
C LYS A 648 5.74 12.64 -49.57
N GLY A 649 6.82 12.82 -48.80
CA GLY A 649 7.22 11.90 -47.74
C GLY A 649 6.18 11.94 -46.61
N LYS A 650 5.86 10.77 -46.04
CA LYS A 650 4.97 10.63 -44.88
C LYS A 650 5.62 11.38 -43.71
N LYS A 651 5.17 12.62 -43.44
CA LYS A 651 5.65 13.39 -42.29
C LYS A 651 5.30 12.60 -41.02
N LYS A 652 6.32 12.23 -40.24
CA LYS A 652 6.13 11.66 -38.89
C LYS A 652 5.27 12.66 -38.10
N ALA A 653 4.24 12.19 -37.40
CA ALA A 653 3.47 13.05 -36.53
C ALA A 653 4.41 13.72 -35.50
N PRO A 654 4.16 14.97 -35.11
CA PRO A 654 4.95 15.63 -34.07
C PRO A 654 4.92 14.78 -32.80
N ALA A 655 6.03 14.73 -32.08
CA ALA A 655 6.06 14.01 -30.81
C ALA A 655 5.13 14.69 -29.80
N ASN A 656 4.44 13.88 -28.99
CA ASN A 656 3.54 14.35 -27.93
C ASN A 656 4.22 14.14 -26.57
N PHE A 657 5.23 14.96 -26.28
CA PHE A 657 5.98 14.88 -25.03
C PHE A 657 5.37 15.78 -23.96
N TRP A 658 5.50 15.33 -22.71
CA TRP A 658 5.02 16.01 -21.52
C TRP A 658 6.14 16.08 -20.48
N TYR A 659 6.04 17.04 -19.57
CA TYR A 659 6.82 17.08 -18.34
C TYR A 659 5.88 17.31 -17.15
N VAL A 660 6.38 17.01 -15.94
CA VAL A 660 5.62 17.24 -14.71
C VAL A 660 6.01 18.59 -14.14
N ASP A 661 5.13 19.57 -14.23
CA ASP A 661 5.42 20.86 -13.63
C ASP A 661 5.46 20.72 -12.12
N GLU A 662 4.42 20.15 -11.50
CA GLU A 662 4.30 20.01 -10.04
C GLU A 662 3.77 18.62 -9.66
N VAL A 663 4.20 18.09 -8.50
CA VAL A 663 3.63 16.89 -7.89
C VAL A 663 2.96 17.23 -6.57
N ALA A 664 1.68 16.91 -6.46
CA ALA A 664 0.88 17.08 -5.24
C ALA A 664 0.80 15.81 -4.41
N ALA A 665 0.83 14.63 -5.04
CA ALA A 665 0.86 13.36 -4.33
C ALA A 665 1.46 12.24 -5.18
N VAL A 666 2.08 11.27 -4.52
CA VAL A 666 2.46 9.99 -5.12
C VAL A 666 1.77 8.88 -4.33
N LEU A 667 1.02 8.03 -5.02
CA LEU A 667 0.12 7.03 -4.44
C LEU A 667 0.50 5.62 -4.92
N PRO A 668 0.37 4.60 -4.06
CA PRO A 668 0.57 3.21 -4.46
C PRO A 668 -0.47 2.75 -5.50
N SER A 669 -0.14 1.70 -6.24
CA SER A 669 -0.97 1.11 -7.28
C SER A 669 -2.27 0.49 -6.76
N TYR A 670 -2.27 0.07 -5.50
CA TYR A 670 -3.41 -0.53 -4.83
C TYR A 670 -4.26 0.50 -4.08
N TRP A 671 -4.05 1.81 -4.31
CA TRP A 671 -4.80 2.87 -3.62
C TRP A 671 -6.30 2.57 -3.63
N THR A 672 -6.90 2.60 -2.44
CA THR A 672 -8.34 2.40 -2.25
C THR A 672 -8.83 3.38 -1.20
N ALA A 673 -9.79 4.22 -1.57
CA ALA A 673 -10.47 5.11 -0.64
C ALA A 673 -11.42 4.35 0.29
N ALA A 674 -11.53 4.83 1.53
CA ALA A 674 -12.62 4.42 2.39
C ALA A 674 -13.86 5.10 1.81
N LYS A 675 -14.89 4.34 1.42
CA LYS A 675 -16.16 4.98 1.03
C LYS A 675 -16.64 5.79 2.24
N ALA A 676 -16.82 7.09 2.04
CA ALA A 676 -17.39 8.01 3.03
C ALA A 676 -18.81 7.59 3.40
#